data_AF-A0A6Q2Z7S6-F1
#
_entry.id   AF-A0A6Q2Z7S6-F1
#
_cell.length_a   1.000
_cell.length_b   1.000
_cell.length_c   1.000
_cell.angle_alpha   90.00
_cell.angle_beta   90.00
_cell.angle_gamma   90.00
#
_symmetry.space_group_name_H-M   'P 1'
#
loop_
_entity.id
_entity.type
_entity.pdbx_description
1 polymer ?
#
loop_
_entity_poly.entity_id
_entity_poly.type
_entity_poly.pdbx_seq_one_letter_code
_entity_poly.pdbx_strand_id
1 'polypeptide(L)'
;SDWGSWDNPEAKEEDGNTVTVSAPWLQDCVVSLSPCSDLMVIAKNHKAVFLSVKWRTDDGGREEMNLAVSWSGTLSTEEGESISSVICIPLASQKRSSTGRPDWTCVVVGFSSGYVRFYTETGVLLLAQLLNEDRVLRLKCRTYEIPRHPGVTEQHEELSILYPAALVTIDGFSLFQSLRACRNQVARAAAAGSEVVQPPPLAYKKWGLQDMDAIVDHSSVGIMTLCVFDQMKNASILGGFHASVKGNPPAMSQHITVGGGPYTGFYYAIEGSSQPLLSHVALAVASKLTSALFSAASGWLGWKKQSEEETTQKQRPKVEPATPLAVRFGLPDSRRHGESICLSPCNTLAGVTDDFGRVMLLDVGRGIAIRMWKGYRDAQLGWVQVSEGRGERESSPSAPLPRRHAQFLVIYAPRRGILEVWGTQQGPRVGAFTVGKHCRLLYAGYRLMGVNSVTSQGWQLHTQQVCLFDPATGALRTITVPFHLALSDKKSERAKDMHLLKRLTALLKNRDILLDIKHPAIKKQALESLLANKSAPVSCLTSITGSLLASLKAQGWEGAEGLEEELARVSITLQRYTQLTSGSRHSVSFAQDSPDASLPVQTFLSLMDCEGGKISVAPGPDAEWTQLGRGQTHVINNIYIRHAITFTLPLSHLSLLLSVWLHREKEVLKRPETARHLHTLLTALSSMKGAVEESWDVQCVSPWWQQVRSACVQSHSAAAALLAAIVSHHAAKANITSLAQAKFQSEWEAVSLELEQWAVCVRQLEDVLALQTLLCMPPPQGSPGGATPHCSVKSLLEGGRGISEADSVAKWVFRQALAPGQLKDMLQQRGETDTTEQPLQGEGEKKCSCFTLELLVSVCQRFPDSLSPDLLFAHCCWEYVVQWNKDPEEGRYLCWAVEHLKLVSSPHIQLGISSMMWNTFIVKRFSASAFLVEKVMLEVEDKDVLGSQLLVLTGQRLSYSLLHSQTQTRPAMELLARLPPTLCTWLKAMDPSELACQSVPLSRTSRLVSRLIEILPENHGQYSLALHLLEAVEVLQGED
;
A
#
# COMPACT_ATOMS: atom_id res chain seq x y z
N SER A 1 21.32 -16.91 5.86
CA SER A 1 20.04 -16.30 5.45
C SER A 1 19.18 -17.41 4.89
N ASP A 2 18.72 -18.22 5.82
CA ASP A 2 18.29 -19.57 5.53
C ASP A 2 16.79 -19.52 5.37
N TRP A 3 16.36 -19.69 4.12
CA TRP A 3 15.03 -20.18 3.85
C TRP A 3 15.01 -21.66 4.23
N GLY A 4 13.91 -22.11 4.83
CA GLY A 4 13.84 -23.39 5.52
C GLY A 4 14.33 -24.57 4.66
N SER A 5 14.88 -25.57 5.36
CA SER A 5 14.93 -26.93 4.85
C SER A 5 13.56 -27.33 4.28
N TRP A 6 13.54 -28.09 3.19
CA TRP A 6 12.32 -28.74 2.73
C TRP A 6 12.08 -29.95 3.64
N ASP A 7 11.63 -29.68 4.85
CA ASP A 7 11.46 -30.69 5.89
C ASP A 7 10.51 -31.78 5.40
N ASN A 8 11.03 -33.01 5.41
CA ASN A 8 10.37 -34.19 4.88
C ASN A 8 9.53 -34.77 6.03
N PRO A 9 8.18 -34.69 5.99
CA PRO A 9 7.35 -35.14 7.10
C PRO A 9 7.43 -36.66 7.24
N GLU A 10 7.96 -37.11 8.38
CA GLU A 10 7.94 -38.49 8.88
C GLU A 10 8.36 -39.60 7.91
N ALA A 11 9.64 -39.61 7.53
CA ALA A 11 10.32 -40.88 7.25
C ALA A 11 10.78 -41.51 8.59
N LYS A 12 9.90 -42.25 9.25
CA LYS A 12 10.31 -43.24 10.26
C LYS A 12 10.84 -44.48 9.53
N GLU A 13 11.96 -45.02 10.01
CA GLU A 13 12.43 -46.34 9.59
C GLU A 13 11.58 -47.42 10.27
N GLU A 14 10.45 -47.76 9.67
CA GLU A 14 9.77 -49.03 9.91
C GLU A 14 10.15 -50.00 8.77
N ASP A 15 10.60 -51.21 9.13
CA ASP A 15 11.02 -52.25 8.18
C ASP A 15 9.81 -52.77 7.37
N GLY A 16 9.45 -52.05 6.30
CA GLY A 16 8.32 -52.34 5.43
C GLY A 16 8.64 -52.09 3.96
N ASN A 17 8.73 -53.18 3.17
CA ASN A 17 9.08 -53.19 1.75
C ASN A 17 8.33 -52.15 0.89
N THR A 18 8.91 -50.95 0.75
CA THR A 18 8.46 -49.90 -0.16
C THR A 18 9.56 -49.65 -1.19
N VAL A 19 9.29 -50.03 -2.44
CA VAL A 19 10.31 -49.99 -3.50
C VAL A 19 10.58 -48.55 -3.91
N THR A 20 11.68 -47.98 -3.41
CA THR A 20 12.21 -46.69 -3.89
C THR A 20 12.75 -46.85 -5.31
N VAL A 21 11.85 -46.76 -6.30
CA VAL A 21 12.18 -46.87 -7.73
C VAL A 21 13.10 -45.71 -8.13
N SER A 22 14.41 -45.96 -8.23
CA SER A 22 15.30 -45.01 -8.88
C SER A 22 14.85 -44.82 -10.33
N ALA A 23 14.55 -43.59 -10.74
CA ALA A 23 14.00 -43.27 -12.05
C ALA A 23 14.99 -42.55 -13.00
N PRO A 24 16.26 -43.00 -13.17
CA PRO A 24 17.22 -42.31 -14.03
C PRO A 24 16.77 -42.32 -15.51
N TRP A 25 16.01 -43.35 -15.92
CA TRP A 25 15.48 -43.49 -17.28
C TRP A 25 14.59 -42.32 -17.73
N LEU A 26 14.04 -41.55 -16.78
CA LEU A 26 13.17 -40.40 -17.05
C LEU A 26 13.96 -39.11 -17.37
N GLN A 27 15.27 -39.10 -17.13
CA GLN A 27 16.17 -38.02 -17.58
C GLN A 27 16.28 -38.04 -19.12
N ASP A 28 16.46 -39.23 -19.69
CA ASP A 28 16.58 -39.46 -21.14
C ASP A 28 15.29 -39.14 -21.92
N CYS A 29 14.16 -38.92 -21.24
CA CYS A 29 12.90 -38.61 -21.88
C CYS A 29 12.88 -37.18 -22.43
N VAL A 30 12.19 -37.00 -23.57
CA VAL A 30 11.70 -35.69 -23.99
C VAL A 30 10.45 -35.39 -23.16
N VAL A 31 10.41 -34.23 -22.49
CA VAL A 31 9.31 -33.83 -21.60
C VAL A 31 8.87 -32.41 -21.95
N SER A 32 7.56 -32.22 -22.10
CA SER A 32 6.91 -30.94 -22.34
C SER A 32 5.70 -30.78 -21.42
N LEU A 33 5.51 -29.58 -20.88
CA LEU A 33 4.36 -29.19 -20.07
C LEU A 33 3.71 -27.97 -20.73
N SER A 34 2.39 -27.99 -20.91
CA SER A 34 1.64 -26.84 -21.40
C SER A 34 1.78 -25.63 -20.45
N PRO A 35 1.91 -24.39 -20.96
CA PRO A 35 1.83 -23.17 -20.15
C PRO A 35 0.59 -23.06 -19.25
N CYS A 36 -0.50 -23.76 -19.60
CA CYS A 36 -1.76 -23.79 -18.85
C CYS A 36 -1.84 -24.95 -17.84
N SER A 37 -0.80 -25.79 -17.75
CA SER A 37 -0.70 -26.99 -16.92
C SER A 37 -1.86 -28.00 -17.09
N ASP A 38 -2.57 -27.95 -18.23
CA ASP A 38 -3.69 -28.82 -18.61
C ASP A 38 -3.24 -30.16 -19.22
N LEU A 39 -2.06 -30.16 -19.85
CA LEU A 39 -1.47 -31.31 -20.54
C LEU A 39 0.05 -31.35 -20.33
N MET A 40 0.57 -32.53 -20.00
CA MET A 40 1.99 -32.86 -19.97
C MET A 40 2.26 -34.06 -20.88
N VAL A 41 3.36 -34.04 -21.61
CA VAL A 41 3.77 -35.13 -22.51
C VAL A 41 5.16 -35.60 -22.14
N ILE A 42 5.31 -36.91 -21.99
CA ILE A 42 6.58 -37.60 -21.74
C ILE A 42 6.79 -38.59 -22.89
N ALA A 43 7.93 -38.49 -23.58
CA ALA A 43 8.26 -39.33 -24.73
C ALA A 43 9.68 -39.92 -24.62
N LYS A 44 9.84 -41.16 -25.10
CA LYS A 44 11.14 -41.84 -25.20
C LYS A 44 11.14 -42.79 -26.39
N ASN A 45 12.20 -42.72 -27.20
CA ASN A 45 12.34 -43.48 -28.45
C ASN A 45 11.11 -43.24 -29.35
N HIS A 46 10.32 -44.26 -29.68
CA HIS A 46 9.11 -44.16 -30.51
C HIS A 46 7.80 -43.97 -29.72
N LYS A 47 7.84 -44.05 -28.37
CA LYS A 47 6.64 -44.02 -27.51
C LYS A 47 6.45 -42.68 -26.82
N ALA A 48 5.19 -42.33 -26.56
CA ALA A 48 4.82 -41.19 -25.74
C ALA A 48 3.62 -41.51 -24.84
N VAL A 49 3.54 -40.80 -23.72
CA VAL A 49 2.45 -40.81 -22.74
C VAL A 49 1.97 -39.38 -22.56
N PHE A 50 0.67 -39.17 -22.69
CA PHE A 50 0.01 -37.89 -22.48
C PHE A 50 -0.72 -37.95 -21.13
N LEU A 51 -0.46 -36.96 -20.29
CA LEU A 51 -1.03 -36.81 -18.96
C LEU A 51 -1.92 -35.57 -18.95
N SER A 52 -3.20 -35.74 -18.67
CA SER A 52 -4.18 -34.64 -18.59
C SER A 52 -4.66 -34.46 -17.16
N VAL A 53 -5.08 -33.24 -16.82
CA VAL A 53 -5.58 -32.90 -15.50
C VAL A 53 -6.86 -33.66 -15.16
N LYS A 54 -6.86 -34.31 -14.00
CA LYS A 54 -8.05 -34.83 -13.31
C LYS A 54 -8.05 -34.29 -11.89
N TRP A 55 -9.15 -33.66 -11.50
CA TRP A 55 -9.36 -33.24 -10.12
C TRP A 55 -9.78 -34.46 -9.31
N ARG A 56 -9.22 -34.63 -8.12
CA ARG A 56 -9.64 -35.61 -7.12
C ARG A 56 -9.97 -34.89 -5.83
N THR A 57 -11.08 -35.24 -5.21
CA THR A 57 -11.34 -34.89 -3.82
C THR A 57 -10.60 -35.91 -2.96
N ASP A 58 -9.69 -35.44 -2.11
CA ASP A 58 -9.06 -36.18 -1.03
C ASP A 58 -10.09 -36.52 0.07
N ASP A 59 -9.82 -37.54 0.89
CA ASP A 59 -10.71 -37.97 1.98
C ASP A 59 -10.93 -36.86 3.04
N GLY A 60 -9.98 -35.92 3.16
CA GLY A 60 -10.11 -34.69 3.94
C GLY A 60 -10.93 -33.57 3.28
N GLY A 61 -11.59 -33.82 2.14
CA GLY A 61 -12.43 -32.84 1.42
C GLY A 61 -11.65 -31.78 0.61
N ARG A 62 -10.34 -31.96 0.40
CA ARG A 62 -9.53 -31.08 -0.44
C ARG A 62 -9.57 -31.49 -1.91
N GLU A 63 -9.75 -30.55 -2.82
CA GLU A 63 -9.56 -30.81 -4.26
C GLU A 63 -8.07 -30.73 -4.63
N GLU A 64 -7.48 -31.86 -5.04
CA GLU A 64 -6.13 -31.93 -5.59
C GLU A 64 -6.12 -32.09 -7.12
N MET A 65 -5.29 -31.28 -7.77
CA MET A 65 -5.09 -31.24 -9.22
C MET A 65 -4.03 -32.26 -9.64
N ASN A 66 -4.45 -33.46 -10.02
CA ASN A 66 -3.54 -34.54 -10.40
C ASN A 66 -3.42 -34.69 -11.93
N LEU A 67 -2.21 -34.96 -12.43
CA LEU A 67 -1.98 -35.32 -13.84
C LEU A 67 -2.06 -36.84 -14.00
N ALA A 68 -3.04 -37.31 -14.79
CA ALA A 68 -3.29 -38.72 -15.00
C ALA A 68 -3.24 -39.08 -16.49
N VAL A 69 -2.83 -40.31 -16.81
CA VAL A 69 -2.80 -40.80 -18.20
C VAL A 69 -4.16 -40.60 -18.88
N SER A 70 -4.12 -39.94 -20.03
CA SER A 70 -5.24 -39.73 -20.95
C SER A 70 -5.02 -40.45 -22.28
N TRP A 71 -3.76 -40.54 -22.73
CA TRP A 71 -3.36 -41.34 -23.88
C TRP A 71 -1.94 -41.92 -23.69
N SER A 72 -1.65 -43.07 -24.29
CA SER A 72 -0.32 -43.68 -24.30
C SER A 72 -0.18 -44.57 -25.53
N GLY A 73 0.94 -44.47 -26.26
CA GLY A 73 1.15 -45.25 -27.47
C GLY A 73 2.44 -44.94 -28.22
N THR A 74 2.53 -45.46 -29.45
CA THR A 74 3.62 -45.21 -30.40
C THR A 74 3.24 -44.07 -31.34
N LEU A 75 4.16 -43.12 -31.59
CA LEU A 75 3.92 -41.98 -32.49
C LEU A 75 4.74 -42.02 -33.79
N SER A 76 5.76 -42.88 -33.88
CA SER A 76 6.53 -43.09 -35.11
C SER A 76 5.66 -43.72 -36.21
N THR A 77 5.82 -43.28 -37.45
CA THR A 77 5.18 -43.87 -38.64
C THR A 77 6.19 -44.41 -39.65
N GLU A 78 7.47 -44.09 -39.53
CA GLU A 78 8.56 -44.71 -40.31
C GLU A 78 9.37 -45.69 -39.45
N GLU A 79 9.99 -46.69 -40.06
CA GLU A 79 10.85 -47.65 -39.34
C GLU A 79 12.15 -46.99 -38.84
N GLY A 80 12.59 -47.35 -37.63
CA GLY A 80 13.76 -46.73 -36.98
C GLY A 80 13.54 -45.29 -36.49
N GLU A 81 12.37 -44.69 -36.76
CA GLU A 81 12.06 -43.32 -36.38
C GLU A 81 11.89 -43.14 -34.87
N SER A 82 12.48 -42.07 -34.33
CA SER A 82 12.45 -41.75 -32.90
C SER A 82 12.08 -40.28 -32.67
N ILE A 83 11.45 -40.01 -31.52
CA ILE A 83 11.04 -38.69 -31.07
C ILE A 83 12.26 -37.96 -30.51
N SER A 84 12.58 -36.80 -31.07
CA SER A 84 13.73 -35.98 -30.67
C SER A 84 13.34 -34.68 -29.95
N SER A 85 12.13 -34.15 -30.21
CA SER A 85 11.62 -32.94 -29.56
C SER A 85 10.10 -32.96 -29.46
N VAL A 86 9.54 -32.37 -28.40
CA VAL A 86 8.09 -32.24 -28.17
C VAL A 86 7.81 -30.85 -27.60
N ILE A 87 6.69 -30.24 -28.00
CA ILE A 87 6.16 -29.01 -27.41
C ILE A 87 4.61 -29.06 -27.34
N CYS A 88 4.04 -28.57 -26.24
CA CYS A 88 2.60 -28.52 -26.01
C CYS A 88 2.09 -27.09 -26.23
N ILE A 89 1.30 -26.85 -27.27
CA ILE A 89 0.84 -25.51 -27.67
C ILE A 89 -0.67 -25.36 -27.37
N PRO A 90 -1.04 -24.68 -26.27
CA PRO A 90 -2.44 -24.42 -25.92
C PRO A 90 -3.04 -23.37 -26.88
N LEU A 91 -4.22 -23.64 -27.44
CA LEU A 91 -4.86 -22.76 -28.43
C LEU A 91 -6.02 -21.96 -27.81
N ALA A 92 -6.09 -20.67 -28.13
CA ALA A 92 -7.15 -19.77 -27.68
C ALA A 92 -8.53 -20.16 -28.25
N SER A 93 -9.58 -20.02 -27.44
CA SER A 93 -10.96 -20.19 -27.94
C SER A 93 -11.45 -18.94 -28.64
N GLN A 94 -12.14 -19.12 -29.77
CA GLN A 94 -12.83 -18.03 -30.48
C GLN A 94 -14.17 -17.68 -29.81
N LYS A 95 -14.70 -18.57 -28.95
CA LYS A 95 -15.85 -18.26 -28.09
C LYS A 95 -15.32 -17.55 -26.84
N ARG A 96 -16.01 -16.50 -26.36
CA ARG A 96 -15.64 -15.79 -25.13
C ARG A 96 -15.81 -16.70 -23.91
N SER A 97 -14.79 -17.49 -23.57
CA SER A 97 -14.75 -18.20 -22.29
C SER A 97 -14.38 -17.20 -21.18
N SER A 98 -15.21 -17.15 -20.13
CA SER A 98 -14.97 -16.28 -18.97
C SER A 98 -13.80 -16.76 -18.09
N THR A 99 -13.30 -17.97 -18.32
CA THR A 99 -12.31 -18.66 -17.49
C THR A 99 -10.87 -18.56 -18.01
N GLY A 100 -10.65 -18.03 -19.22
CA GLY A 100 -9.32 -17.89 -19.82
C GLY A 100 -8.56 -19.20 -20.09
N ARG A 101 -9.23 -20.35 -20.03
CA ARG A 101 -8.67 -21.67 -20.34
C ARG A 101 -8.50 -21.87 -21.86
N PRO A 102 -7.57 -22.74 -22.30
CA PRO A 102 -7.46 -23.11 -23.71
C PRO A 102 -8.69 -23.85 -24.21
N ASP A 103 -8.92 -23.74 -25.52
CA ASP A 103 -9.96 -24.46 -26.28
C ASP A 103 -9.59 -25.95 -26.44
N TRP A 104 -8.28 -26.21 -26.54
CA TRP A 104 -7.57 -27.48 -26.50
C TRP A 104 -6.05 -27.22 -26.57
N THR A 105 -5.23 -28.26 -26.39
CA THR A 105 -3.76 -28.16 -26.46
C THR A 105 -3.21 -29.13 -27.50
N CYS A 106 -2.52 -28.58 -28.51
CA CYS A 106 -1.89 -29.37 -29.55
C CYS A 106 -0.54 -29.90 -29.09
N VAL A 107 -0.26 -31.18 -29.35
CA VAL A 107 1.06 -31.78 -29.13
C VAL A 107 1.82 -31.79 -30.44
N VAL A 108 2.92 -31.06 -30.51
CA VAL A 108 3.80 -31.03 -31.70
C VAL A 108 5.04 -31.84 -31.40
N VAL A 109 5.37 -32.77 -32.29
CA VAL A 109 6.43 -33.76 -32.12
C VAL A 109 7.37 -33.71 -33.32
N GLY A 110 8.66 -33.54 -33.05
CA GLY A 110 9.75 -33.59 -34.03
C GLY A 110 10.52 -34.89 -33.91
N PHE A 111 10.95 -35.42 -35.05
CA PHE A 111 11.50 -36.78 -35.16
C PHE A 111 12.92 -36.81 -35.74
N SER A 112 13.61 -37.93 -35.55
CA SER A 112 14.94 -38.21 -36.11
C SER A 112 14.96 -38.30 -37.65
N SER A 113 13.81 -38.55 -38.26
CA SER A 113 13.52 -38.54 -39.70
C SER A 113 13.33 -37.14 -40.31
N GLY A 114 13.38 -36.09 -39.48
CA GLY A 114 13.14 -34.70 -39.87
C GLY A 114 11.68 -34.27 -40.02
N TYR A 115 10.74 -35.23 -39.96
CA TYR A 115 9.31 -34.94 -39.88
C TYR A 115 8.94 -34.15 -38.61
N VAL A 116 7.92 -33.32 -38.75
CA VAL A 116 7.16 -32.72 -37.64
C VAL A 116 5.69 -33.13 -37.78
N ARG A 117 5.12 -33.65 -36.69
CA ARG A 117 3.73 -34.12 -36.62
C ARG A 117 2.97 -33.41 -35.50
N PHE A 118 1.70 -33.14 -35.74
CA PHE A 118 0.80 -32.40 -34.86
C PHE A 118 -0.35 -33.31 -34.44
N TYR A 119 -0.61 -33.42 -33.14
CA TYR A 119 -1.63 -34.29 -32.56
C TYR A 119 -2.59 -33.52 -31.66
N THR A 120 -3.77 -34.08 -31.44
CA THR A 120 -4.68 -33.66 -30.35
C THR A 120 -4.12 -34.05 -28.98
N GLU A 121 -4.71 -33.47 -27.93
CA GLU A 121 -4.59 -33.89 -26.54
C GLU A 121 -4.99 -35.36 -26.28
N THR A 122 -5.63 -36.02 -27.26
CA THR A 122 -6.04 -37.43 -27.24
C THR A 122 -5.19 -38.35 -28.15
N GLY A 123 -4.06 -37.86 -28.69
CA GLY A 123 -3.14 -38.65 -29.51
C GLY A 123 -3.54 -38.84 -30.97
N VAL A 124 -4.60 -38.18 -31.45
CA VAL A 124 -5.06 -38.28 -32.84
C VAL A 124 -4.22 -37.35 -33.73
N LEU A 125 -3.66 -37.89 -34.81
CA LEU A 125 -2.86 -37.14 -35.78
C LEU A 125 -3.73 -36.13 -36.55
N LEU A 126 -3.30 -34.88 -36.59
CA LEU A 126 -3.94 -33.78 -37.30
C LEU A 126 -3.21 -33.42 -38.60
N LEU A 127 -1.88 -33.45 -38.57
CA LEU A 127 -1.00 -33.08 -39.68
C LEU A 127 0.37 -33.74 -39.49
N ALA A 128 0.98 -34.18 -40.59
CA ALA A 128 2.38 -34.59 -40.65
C ALA A 128 3.06 -33.88 -41.85
N GLN A 129 4.23 -33.28 -41.63
CA GLN A 129 4.96 -32.55 -42.66
C GLN A 129 6.46 -32.84 -42.55
N LEU A 130 7.10 -33.13 -43.68
CA LEU A 130 8.56 -33.15 -43.81
C LEU A 130 9.01 -31.73 -44.19
N LEU A 131 9.95 -31.15 -43.43
CA LEU A 131 10.43 -29.76 -43.60
C LEU A 131 11.96 -29.70 -43.82
N ASN A 132 12.67 -30.70 -43.31
CA ASN A 132 14.06 -30.98 -43.60
C ASN A 132 14.32 -32.48 -43.45
N GLU A 133 15.39 -33.01 -44.04
CA GLU A 133 15.73 -34.44 -43.94
C GLU A 133 16.57 -34.77 -42.69
N ASP A 134 17.26 -33.77 -42.12
CA ASP A 134 17.96 -33.89 -40.84
C ASP A 134 17.00 -34.11 -39.66
N ARG A 135 17.48 -34.76 -38.60
CA ARG A 135 16.80 -34.83 -37.29
C ARG A 135 16.39 -33.45 -36.77
N VAL A 136 15.16 -33.32 -36.27
CA VAL A 136 14.74 -32.13 -35.51
C VAL A 136 15.58 -32.04 -34.23
N LEU A 137 16.21 -30.90 -33.98
CA LEU A 137 16.96 -30.61 -32.76
C LEU A 137 16.08 -29.97 -31.68
N ARG A 138 15.24 -29.00 -32.06
CA ARG A 138 14.44 -28.23 -31.12
C ARG A 138 13.14 -27.70 -31.71
N LEU A 139 12.07 -27.77 -30.93
CA LEU A 139 10.84 -27.02 -31.14
C LEU A 139 10.74 -25.90 -30.09
N LYS A 140 10.52 -24.65 -30.52
CA LYS A 140 10.24 -23.51 -29.63
C LYS A 140 9.12 -22.64 -30.20
N CYS A 141 8.19 -22.25 -29.35
CA CYS A 141 7.06 -21.39 -29.68
C CYS A 141 7.26 -19.98 -29.11
N ARG A 142 6.80 -18.96 -29.83
CA ARG A 142 6.75 -17.56 -29.40
C ARG A 142 5.31 -17.07 -29.61
N THR A 143 4.62 -16.68 -28.54
CA THR A 143 3.23 -16.20 -28.56
C THR A 143 3.16 -14.71 -28.25
N TYR A 144 1.99 -14.10 -28.40
CA TYR A 144 1.78 -12.68 -28.13
C TYR A 144 2.04 -12.30 -26.64
N GLU A 145 2.88 -11.28 -26.40
CA GLU A 145 2.93 -10.50 -25.14
C GLU A 145 2.60 -9.04 -25.46
N ILE A 146 1.82 -8.41 -24.58
CA ILE A 146 1.45 -6.99 -24.65
C ILE A 146 2.72 -6.12 -24.58
N PRO A 147 2.97 -5.22 -25.53
CA PRO A 147 4.14 -4.32 -25.52
C PRO A 147 4.23 -3.50 -24.23
N ARG A 148 5.41 -3.51 -23.59
CA ARG A 148 5.63 -2.86 -22.28
C ARG A 148 5.80 -1.34 -22.33
N HIS A 149 6.12 -0.80 -23.49
CA HIS A 149 6.39 0.63 -23.70
C HIS A 149 5.71 1.11 -24.99
N PRO A 150 5.14 2.34 -25.02
CA PRO A 150 4.66 2.95 -26.26
C PRO A 150 5.78 3.00 -27.31
N GLY A 151 5.45 2.67 -28.57
CA GLY A 151 6.41 2.66 -29.68
C GLY A 151 7.21 1.36 -29.86
N VAL A 152 7.04 0.36 -29.00
CA VAL A 152 7.55 -1.01 -29.26
C VAL A 152 6.64 -1.70 -30.27
N THR A 153 7.24 -2.31 -31.30
CA THR A 153 6.52 -3.07 -32.34
C THR A 153 5.79 -4.29 -31.77
N GLU A 154 4.54 -4.49 -32.19
CA GLU A 154 3.80 -5.73 -31.88
C GLU A 154 4.50 -6.93 -32.51
N GLN A 155 4.45 -8.08 -31.82
CA GLN A 155 5.24 -9.26 -32.15
C GLN A 155 4.31 -10.40 -32.57
N HIS A 156 4.34 -10.75 -33.86
CA HIS A 156 3.54 -11.85 -34.43
C HIS A 156 3.93 -13.20 -33.80
N GLU A 157 2.97 -14.09 -33.64
CA GLU A 157 3.21 -15.43 -33.08
C GLU A 157 3.97 -16.33 -34.06
N GLU A 158 4.75 -17.29 -33.56
CA GLU A 158 5.64 -18.12 -34.38
C GLU A 158 5.93 -19.47 -33.73
N LEU A 159 5.87 -20.55 -34.52
CA LEU A 159 6.50 -21.83 -34.20
C LEU A 159 7.83 -21.92 -34.95
N SER A 160 8.91 -22.19 -34.22
CA SER A 160 10.27 -22.26 -34.73
C SER A 160 10.88 -23.66 -34.50
N ILE A 161 11.49 -24.21 -35.55
CA ILE A 161 11.91 -25.61 -35.66
C ILE A 161 13.37 -25.63 -36.11
N LEU A 162 14.25 -26.08 -35.22
CA LEU A 162 15.70 -26.12 -35.44
C LEU A 162 16.15 -27.49 -35.97
N TYR A 163 17.00 -27.44 -36.99
CA TYR A 163 17.78 -28.53 -37.58
C TYR A 163 19.28 -28.17 -37.53
N PRO A 164 20.22 -29.11 -37.74
CA PRO A 164 21.67 -28.85 -37.59
C PRO A 164 22.20 -27.67 -38.42
N ALA A 165 21.71 -27.51 -39.65
CA ALA A 165 22.11 -26.44 -40.58
C ALA A 165 20.92 -25.57 -41.05
N ALA A 166 19.75 -25.66 -40.40
CA ALA A 166 18.56 -24.93 -40.85
C ALA A 166 17.59 -24.55 -39.72
N LEU A 167 16.90 -23.42 -39.90
CA LEU A 167 15.81 -22.96 -39.06
C LEU A 167 14.55 -22.81 -39.92
N VAL A 168 13.47 -23.49 -39.53
CA VAL A 168 12.14 -23.33 -40.14
C VAL A 168 11.25 -22.53 -39.19
N THR A 169 10.59 -21.49 -39.71
CA THR A 169 9.66 -20.63 -38.97
C THR A 169 8.28 -20.65 -39.61
N ILE A 170 7.25 -20.93 -38.81
CA ILE A 170 5.85 -21.01 -39.21
C ILE A 170 5.07 -19.91 -38.48
N ASP A 171 4.32 -19.09 -39.20
CA ASP A 171 3.46 -18.05 -38.62
C ASP A 171 2.40 -18.68 -37.71
N GLY A 172 2.31 -18.18 -36.47
CA GLY A 172 1.44 -18.72 -35.44
C GLY A 172 -0.05 -18.50 -35.70
N PHE A 173 -0.42 -17.42 -36.38
CA PHE A 173 -1.82 -17.18 -36.76
C PHE A 173 -2.29 -18.16 -37.84
N SER A 174 -1.47 -18.35 -38.88
CA SER A 174 -1.70 -19.33 -39.94
C SER A 174 -1.71 -20.76 -39.40
N LEU A 175 -0.78 -21.09 -38.49
CA LEU A 175 -0.74 -22.39 -37.81
C LEU A 175 -2.00 -22.63 -36.96
N PHE A 176 -2.43 -21.63 -36.17
CA PHE A 176 -3.66 -21.69 -35.36
C PHE A 176 -4.90 -21.95 -36.24
N GLN A 177 -5.02 -21.28 -37.38
CA GLN A 177 -6.11 -21.53 -38.33
C GLN A 177 -6.07 -22.96 -38.89
N SER A 178 -4.92 -23.41 -39.37
CA SER A 178 -4.75 -24.75 -39.94
C SER A 178 -5.00 -25.86 -38.92
N LEU A 179 -4.54 -25.72 -37.68
CA LEU A 179 -4.80 -26.70 -36.61
C LEU A 179 -6.28 -26.80 -36.24
N ARG A 180 -7.01 -25.67 -36.19
CA ARG A 180 -8.48 -25.68 -36.02
C ARG A 180 -9.19 -26.33 -37.20
N ALA A 181 -8.74 -26.06 -38.44
CA ALA A 181 -9.28 -26.68 -39.64
C ALA A 181 -9.08 -28.20 -39.64
N CYS A 182 -7.87 -28.68 -39.32
CA CYS A 182 -7.55 -30.10 -39.24
C CYS A 182 -8.38 -30.81 -38.15
N ARG A 183 -8.48 -30.25 -36.93
CA ARG A 183 -9.29 -30.84 -35.84
C ARG A 183 -10.78 -30.93 -36.22
N ASN A 184 -11.31 -29.92 -36.91
CA ASN A 184 -12.67 -29.91 -37.45
C ASN A 184 -12.88 -30.87 -38.65
N GLN A 185 -11.84 -31.14 -39.44
CA GLN A 185 -11.88 -32.16 -40.50
C GLN A 185 -11.88 -33.56 -39.89
N VAL A 186 -10.95 -33.86 -38.99
CA VAL A 186 -10.84 -35.14 -38.29
C VAL A 186 -12.11 -35.48 -37.50
N ALA A 187 -12.70 -34.51 -36.79
CA ALA A 187 -13.97 -34.72 -36.09
C ALA A 187 -15.14 -35.07 -37.04
N ARG A 188 -15.20 -34.46 -38.23
CA ARG A 188 -16.21 -34.79 -39.27
C ARG A 188 -15.92 -36.13 -39.94
N ALA A 189 -14.66 -36.46 -40.17
CA ALA A 189 -14.23 -37.71 -40.78
C ALA A 189 -14.58 -38.91 -39.88
N ALA A 190 -14.29 -38.80 -38.58
CA ALA A 190 -14.70 -39.78 -37.56
C ALA A 190 -16.23 -39.92 -37.47
N ALA A 191 -16.98 -38.82 -37.51
CA ALA A 191 -18.45 -38.85 -37.52
C ALA A 191 -19.06 -39.41 -38.82
N ALA A 192 -18.31 -39.39 -39.93
CA ALA A 192 -18.73 -39.89 -41.24
C ALA A 192 -18.16 -41.28 -41.60
N GLY A 193 -17.39 -41.91 -40.70
CA GLY A 193 -16.75 -43.20 -40.96
C GLY A 193 -15.68 -43.19 -42.06
N SER A 194 -15.02 -42.05 -42.29
CA SER A 194 -14.01 -41.88 -43.33
C SER A 194 -12.61 -41.68 -42.74
N GLU A 195 -11.61 -42.41 -43.22
CA GLU A 195 -10.26 -42.39 -42.66
C GLU A 195 -9.31 -41.34 -43.28
N VAL A 196 -9.62 -40.85 -44.50
CA VAL A 196 -8.66 -40.08 -45.31
C VAL A 196 -8.97 -38.57 -45.27
N VAL A 197 -8.35 -37.87 -44.31
CA VAL A 197 -8.25 -36.40 -44.32
C VAL A 197 -6.93 -35.99 -44.96
N GLN A 198 -6.97 -35.26 -46.09
CA GLN A 198 -5.79 -34.53 -46.58
C GLN A 198 -5.77 -33.13 -45.93
N PRO A 199 -4.80 -32.83 -45.03
CA PRO A 199 -4.71 -31.53 -44.39
C PRO A 199 -4.20 -30.46 -45.37
N PRO A 200 -4.53 -29.17 -45.16
CA PRO A 200 -3.94 -28.08 -45.93
C PRO A 200 -2.42 -27.99 -45.68
N PRO A 201 -1.60 -27.66 -46.69
CA PRO A 201 -0.17 -27.45 -46.50
C PRO A 201 0.08 -26.21 -45.62
N LEU A 202 1.03 -26.30 -44.70
CA LEU A 202 1.48 -25.14 -43.93
C LEU A 202 2.37 -24.24 -44.78
N ALA A 203 2.14 -22.93 -44.73
CA ALA A 203 3.12 -21.95 -45.18
C ALA A 203 4.22 -21.80 -44.12
N TYR A 204 5.49 -21.87 -44.54
CA TYR A 204 6.66 -21.70 -43.69
C TYR A 204 7.75 -20.93 -44.42
N LYS A 205 8.68 -20.32 -43.66
CA LYS A 205 9.96 -19.82 -44.19
C LYS A 205 11.06 -20.80 -43.79
N LYS A 206 12.04 -21.05 -44.65
CA LYS A 206 13.19 -21.91 -44.36
C LYS A 206 14.50 -21.15 -44.53
N TRP A 207 15.31 -21.14 -43.48
CA TRP A 207 16.59 -20.44 -43.42
C TRP A 207 17.73 -21.45 -43.29
N GLY A 208 18.76 -21.34 -44.14
CA GLY A 208 19.98 -22.16 -44.05
C GLY A 208 20.99 -21.41 -43.20
N LEU A 209 21.29 -21.94 -42.01
CA LEU A 209 22.14 -21.27 -41.05
C LEU A 209 23.61 -21.46 -41.46
N GLN A 210 24.32 -20.35 -41.66
CA GLN A 210 25.73 -20.36 -42.06
C GLN A 210 26.62 -19.87 -40.91
N ASP A 211 27.93 -19.95 -41.09
CA ASP A 211 28.98 -19.38 -40.22
C ASP A 211 28.95 -19.86 -38.74
N MET A 212 28.43 -21.06 -38.49
CA MET A 212 28.54 -21.78 -37.23
C MET A 212 29.03 -23.21 -37.44
N ASP A 213 30.02 -23.66 -36.66
CA ASP A 213 30.58 -25.01 -36.74
C ASP A 213 29.57 -26.09 -36.30
N ALA A 214 28.79 -25.80 -35.25
CA ALA A 214 27.75 -26.69 -34.72
C ALA A 214 26.67 -25.90 -33.96
N ILE A 215 25.40 -26.23 -34.16
CA ILE A 215 24.26 -25.56 -33.51
C ILE A 215 23.48 -26.56 -32.64
N VAL A 216 23.20 -26.19 -31.39
CA VAL A 216 22.57 -27.07 -30.39
C VAL A 216 21.17 -26.59 -30.03
N ASP A 217 20.98 -25.29 -29.83
CA ASP A 217 19.71 -24.68 -29.40
C ASP A 217 19.56 -23.26 -29.96
N HIS A 218 18.33 -22.76 -30.04
CA HIS A 218 18.02 -21.46 -30.66
C HIS A 218 17.01 -20.64 -29.86
N SER A 219 16.77 -19.39 -30.25
CA SER A 219 15.64 -18.58 -29.77
C SER A 219 15.20 -17.59 -30.84
N SER A 220 13.91 -17.61 -31.19
CA SER A 220 13.27 -16.53 -31.94
C SER A 220 13.01 -15.37 -30.99
N VAL A 221 13.49 -14.17 -31.33
CA VAL A 221 13.31 -12.95 -30.53
C VAL A 221 12.08 -12.17 -31.02
N GLY A 222 11.84 -12.21 -32.34
CA GLY A 222 10.79 -11.45 -33.01
C GLY A 222 11.34 -10.36 -33.92
N ILE A 223 10.47 -9.45 -34.36
CA ILE A 223 10.80 -8.38 -35.30
C ILE A 223 11.40 -7.19 -34.56
N MET A 224 12.64 -6.86 -34.91
CA MET A 224 13.28 -5.60 -34.57
C MET A 224 13.24 -4.61 -35.75
N THR A 225 13.30 -3.33 -35.43
CA THR A 225 13.65 -2.24 -36.35
C THR A 225 14.79 -1.45 -35.72
N LEU A 226 15.85 -1.16 -36.48
CA LEU A 226 16.92 -0.29 -35.99
C LEU A 226 16.39 1.14 -35.82
N CYS A 227 16.78 1.83 -34.74
CA CYS A 227 16.54 3.27 -34.65
C CYS A 227 17.48 4.02 -35.62
N VAL A 228 17.11 5.24 -36.03
CA VAL A 228 17.90 6.04 -36.97
C VAL A 228 19.35 6.26 -36.49
N PHE A 229 19.55 6.46 -35.18
CA PHE A 229 20.88 6.57 -34.58
C PHE A 229 21.71 5.28 -34.74
N ASP A 230 21.15 4.11 -34.42
CA ASP A 230 21.86 2.83 -34.58
C ASP A 230 22.12 2.50 -36.04
N GLN A 231 21.20 2.87 -36.95
CA GLN A 231 21.38 2.72 -38.38
C GLN A 231 22.53 3.60 -38.89
N MET A 232 22.56 4.88 -38.52
CA MET A 232 23.65 5.81 -38.85
C MET A 232 24.98 5.34 -38.25
N LYS A 233 25.01 4.97 -36.97
CA LYS A 233 26.18 4.44 -36.26
C LYS A 233 26.74 3.19 -36.94
N ASN A 234 25.89 2.21 -37.26
CA ASN A 234 26.32 0.98 -37.93
C ASN A 234 26.80 1.26 -39.36
N ALA A 235 26.13 2.17 -40.09
CA ALA A 235 26.58 2.61 -41.40
C ALA A 235 27.97 3.28 -41.33
N SER A 236 28.19 4.22 -40.41
CA SER A 236 29.48 4.90 -40.21
C SER A 236 30.59 3.94 -39.80
N ILE A 237 30.31 2.93 -38.96
CA ILE A 237 31.30 1.93 -38.53
C ILE A 237 31.68 0.97 -39.67
N LEU A 238 30.71 0.54 -40.49
CA LEU A 238 30.93 -0.50 -41.51
C LEU A 238 31.31 0.04 -42.89
N GLY A 239 30.79 1.21 -43.28
CA GLY A 239 31.01 1.85 -44.59
C GLY A 239 31.84 3.14 -44.53
N GLY A 240 32.23 3.59 -43.33
CA GLY A 240 33.04 4.80 -43.16
C GLY A 240 32.37 6.07 -43.68
N PHE A 241 33.18 6.98 -44.21
CA PHE A 241 32.75 8.31 -44.71
C PHE A 241 31.78 8.24 -45.91
N HIS A 242 31.76 7.13 -46.67
CA HIS A 242 30.93 6.97 -47.86
C HIS A 242 29.66 6.12 -47.61
N ALA A 243 29.33 5.83 -46.36
CA ALA A 243 28.19 4.98 -46.03
C ALA A 243 26.84 5.65 -46.34
N SER A 244 26.00 5.00 -47.15
CA SER A 244 24.65 5.49 -47.46
C SER A 244 23.62 4.96 -46.46
N VAL A 245 22.79 5.86 -45.93
CA VAL A 245 21.73 5.54 -44.96
C VAL A 245 20.37 5.58 -45.67
N LYS A 246 19.65 4.47 -45.70
CA LYS A 246 18.28 4.40 -46.24
C LYS A 246 17.31 5.12 -45.31
N GLY A 247 16.45 6.00 -45.84
CA GLY A 247 15.53 6.81 -45.03
C GLY A 247 14.57 6.01 -44.14
N ASN A 248 14.19 4.80 -44.57
CA ASN A 248 13.50 3.82 -43.72
C ASN A 248 14.43 2.61 -43.47
N PRO A 249 14.75 2.27 -42.21
CA PRO A 249 15.45 1.02 -41.88
C PRO A 249 14.53 -0.19 -42.13
N PRO A 250 15.05 -1.32 -42.64
CA PRO A 250 14.26 -2.53 -42.81
C PRO A 250 13.90 -3.14 -41.45
N ALA A 251 12.68 -3.69 -41.35
CA ALA A 251 12.32 -4.60 -40.28
C ALA A 251 13.05 -5.94 -40.45
N MET A 252 13.48 -6.55 -39.35
CA MET A 252 14.26 -7.79 -39.35
C MET A 252 13.80 -8.72 -38.23
N SER A 253 13.51 -9.97 -38.55
CA SER A 253 13.31 -11.02 -37.58
C SER A 253 14.66 -11.46 -37.02
N GLN A 254 14.83 -11.32 -35.71
CA GLN A 254 16.05 -11.71 -35.00
C GLN A 254 15.93 -13.14 -34.46
N HIS A 255 16.94 -13.94 -34.76
CA HIS A 255 17.14 -15.27 -34.19
C HIS A 255 18.52 -15.36 -33.53
N ILE A 256 18.61 -16.01 -32.38
CA ILE A 256 19.86 -16.31 -31.69
C ILE A 256 20.06 -17.83 -31.69
N THR A 257 21.29 -18.28 -31.86
CA THR A 257 21.71 -19.68 -31.77
C THR A 257 22.86 -19.84 -30.78
N VAL A 258 23.00 -21.04 -30.22
CA VAL A 258 24.11 -21.41 -29.34
C VAL A 258 24.68 -22.77 -29.73
N GLY A 259 25.99 -22.93 -29.55
CA GLY A 259 26.74 -24.09 -30.00
C GLY A 259 28.22 -23.79 -30.10
N GLY A 260 28.89 -24.31 -31.13
CA GLY A 260 30.31 -24.09 -31.40
C GLY A 260 30.55 -23.06 -32.50
N GLY A 261 31.57 -22.21 -32.27
CA GLY A 261 32.23 -21.36 -33.28
C GLY A 261 31.31 -20.51 -34.16
N PRO A 262 30.82 -19.33 -33.70
CA PRO A 262 30.97 -18.75 -32.37
C PRO A 262 30.11 -19.41 -31.28
N TYR A 263 30.42 -19.14 -30.02
CA TYR A 263 29.69 -19.67 -28.84
C TYR A 263 28.20 -19.24 -28.80
N THR A 264 27.88 -18.10 -29.40
CA THR A 264 26.50 -17.62 -29.61
C THR A 264 26.45 -16.83 -30.92
N GLY A 265 25.58 -17.20 -31.85
CA GLY A 265 25.38 -16.54 -33.14
C GLY A 265 24.12 -15.68 -33.16
N PHE A 266 24.20 -14.51 -33.79
CA PHE A 266 23.06 -13.60 -33.99
C PHE A 266 22.74 -13.49 -35.49
N TYR A 267 21.53 -13.87 -35.88
CA TYR A 267 21.03 -13.82 -37.25
C TYR A 267 19.92 -12.79 -37.39
N TYR A 268 19.94 -12.02 -38.49
CA TYR A 268 18.88 -11.08 -38.86
C TYR A 268 18.33 -11.42 -40.24
N ALA A 269 17.13 -12.00 -40.27
CA ALA A 269 16.35 -12.25 -41.47
C ALA A 269 15.54 -11.00 -41.83
N ILE A 270 15.67 -10.49 -43.05
CA ILE A 270 15.00 -9.25 -43.48
C ILE A 270 13.52 -9.55 -43.76
N GLU A 271 12.60 -8.81 -43.14
CA GLU A 271 11.17 -8.96 -43.42
C GLU A 271 10.79 -8.30 -44.75
N GLY A 272 9.78 -8.88 -45.42
CA GLY A 272 9.36 -8.47 -46.77
C GLY A 272 10.25 -8.97 -47.90
N SER A 273 11.38 -9.64 -47.64
CA SER A 273 12.08 -10.38 -48.70
C SER A 273 11.25 -11.59 -49.10
N SER A 274 10.76 -11.63 -50.34
CA SER A 274 10.08 -12.80 -50.89
C SER A 274 11.07 -13.97 -50.98
N GLN A 275 10.96 -14.96 -50.09
CA GLN A 275 11.56 -16.26 -50.34
C GLN A 275 10.97 -16.85 -51.63
N PRO A 276 11.74 -17.59 -52.44
CA PRO A 276 11.25 -18.19 -53.67
C PRO A 276 10.30 -19.35 -53.36
N LEU A 277 9.03 -19.01 -53.09
CA LEU A 277 7.90 -19.93 -53.14
C LEU A 277 7.78 -20.45 -54.58
N LEU A 278 8.57 -21.48 -54.90
CA LEU A 278 8.45 -22.20 -56.16
C LEU A 278 7.02 -22.69 -56.29
N SER A 279 6.42 -22.43 -57.45
CA SER A 279 4.98 -22.50 -57.64
C SER A 279 4.36 -23.87 -57.34
N HIS A 280 5.16 -24.92 -57.22
CA HIS A 280 4.75 -26.30 -56.94
C HIS A 280 3.81 -26.50 -55.75
N VAL A 281 3.90 -25.74 -54.65
CA VAL A 281 2.92 -25.88 -53.55
C VAL A 281 1.55 -25.36 -53.98
N ALA A 282 1.50 -24.17 -54.60
CA ALA A 282 0.27 -23.63 -55.17
C ALA A 282 -0.26 -24.48 -56.34
N LEU A 283 0.64 -25.05 -57.14
CA LEU A 283 0.32 -25.90 -58.29
C LEU A 283 -0.21 -27.27 -57.85
N ALA A 284 0.32 -27.85 -56.76
CA ALA A 284 -0.17 -29.10 -56.17
C ALA A 284 -1.51 -28.91 -55.45
N VAL A 285 -1.73 -27.74 -54.84
CA VAL A 285 -3.06 -27.35 -54.32
C VAL A 285 -4.05 -27.20 -55.48
N ALA A 286 -3.68 -26.51 -56.55
CA ALA A 286 -4.53 -26.35 -57.73
C ALA A 286 -4.84 -27.69 -58.43
N SER A 287 -3.84 -28.56 -58.63
CA SER A 287 -4.02 -29.85 -59.31
C SER A 287 -4.76 -30.89 -58.48
N LYS A 288 -4.70 -30.82 -57.15
CA LYS A 288 -5.53 -31.65 -56.27
C LYS A 288 -6.96 -31.13 -56.11
N LEU A 289 -7.16 -29.81 -56.09
CA LEU A 289 -8.51 -29.23 -56.06
C LEU A 289 -9.28 -29.54 -57.35
N THR A 290 -8.64 -29.52 -58.52
CA THR A 290 -9.28 -29.98 -59.76
C THR A 290 -9.59 -31.48 -59.71
N SER A 291 -8.67 -32.35 -59.27
CA SER A 291 -8.96 -33.79 -59.18
C SER A 291 -10.11 -34.11 -58.22
N ALA A 292 -10.19 -33.42 -57.07
CA ALA A 292 -11.27 -33.63 -56.10
C ALA A 292 -12.65 -33.23 -56.64
N LEU A 293 -12.73 -32.16 -57.45
CA LEU A 293 -13.97 -31.74 -58.09
C LEU A 293 -14.44 -32.71 -59.19
N PHE A 294 -13.52 -33.36 -59.91
CA PHE A 294 -13.90 -34.37 -60.91
C PHE A 294 -14.37 -35.69 -60.29
N SER A 295 -13.80 -36.15 -59.17
CA SER A 295 -14.29 -37.35 -58.46
C SER A 295 -15.64 -37.13 -57.74
N ALA A 296 -16.00 -35.89 -57.40
CA ALA A 296 -17.27 -35.57 -56.75
C ALA A 296 -18.47 -35.48 -57.71
N ALA A 297 -18.25 -35.50 -59.03
CA ALA A 297 -19.27 -35.20 -60.04
C ALA A 297 -19.52 -36.33 -61.07
N SER A 298 -18.86 -37.48 -60.96
CA SER A 298 -18.99 -38.62 -61.89
C SER A 298 -20.03 -39.67 -61.47
N GLY A 299 -20.98 -39.33 -60.59
CA GLY A 299 -21.96 -40.25 -59.99
C GLY A 299 -23.13 -40.69 -60.88
N TRP A 300 -23.24 -40.22 -62.12
CA TRP A 300 -24.38 -40.57 -63.00
C TRP A 300 -24.04 -40.63 -64.50
N LEU A 301 -23.07 -41.47 -64.87
CA LEU A 301 -23.04 -42.22 -66.15
C LEU A 301 -21.87 -43.20 -66.11
N GLY A 302 -22.15 -44.50 -66.20
CA GLY A 302 -21.15 -45.53 -65.96
C GLY A 302 -20.41 -45.97 -67.21
N TRP A 303 -19.08 -46.03 -67.14
CA TRP A 303 -18.26 -47.00 -67.87
C TRP A 303 -17.19 -47.56 -66.92
N LYS A 304 -17.05 -48.89 -66.86
CA LYS A 304 -15.91 -49.53 -66.20
C LYS A 304 -14.65 -49.23 -67.00
N LYS A 305 -13.58 -48.83 -66.31
CA LYS A 305 -12.22 -49.00 -66.81
C LYS A 305 -11.35 -49.61 -65.71
N GLN A 306 -10.72 -50.74 -66.00
CA GLN A 306 -9.68 -51.31 -65.17
C GLN A 306 -8.38 -50.52 -65.42
N SER A 307 -7.57 -50.37 -64.37
CA SER A 307 -6.19 -49.90 -64.42
C SER A 307 -5.44 -50.59 -63.27
N GLU A 308 -4.24 -51.08 -63.53
CA GLU A 308 -3.52 -51.99 -62.62
C GLU A 308 -3.08 -51.37 -61.29
N GLU A 309 -2.81 -52.23 -60.32
CA GLU A 309 -2.13 -51.90 -59.07
C GLU A 309 -0.63 -51.67 -59.31
N GLU A 310 -0.26 -50.50 -59.82
CA GLU A 310 1.15 -50.07 -59.74
C GLU A 310 1.53 -49.89 -58.26
N THR A 311 2.50 -50.69 -57.81
CA THR A 311 3.07 -50.63 -56.45
C THR A 311 3.93 -49.39 -56.27
N THR A 312 3.26 -48.25 -56.15
CA THR A 312 3.86 -46.93 -55.90
C THR A 312 4.63 -46.92 -54.59
N GLN A 313 5.93 -47.18 -54.68
CA GLN A 313 6.88 -46.93 -53.60
C GLN A 313 6.67 -45.51 -53.09
N LYS A 314 6.49 -45.34 -51.78
CA LYS A 314 6.30 -44.03 -51.13
C LYS A 314 7.59 -43.21 -51.23
N GLN A 315 7.82 -42.55 -52.37
CA GLN A 315 8.87 -41.55 -52.51
C GLN A 315 8.66 -40.47 -51.44
N ARG A 316 9.69 -40.19 -50.64
CA ARG A 316 9.63 -39.12 -49.63
C ARG A 316 9.32 -37.78 -50.31
N PRO A 317 8.51 -36.90 -49.68
CA PRO A 317 8.19 -35.59 -50.25
C PRO A 317 9.47 -34.79 -50.53
N LYS A 318 9.61 -34.21 -51.72
CA LYS A 318 10.74 -33.33 -52.03
C LYS A 318 10.70 -32.10 -51.12
N VAL A 319 11.80 -31.89 -50.41
CA VAL A 319 11.99 -30.80 -49.46
C VAL A 319 12.47 -29.54 -50.18
N GLU A 320 11.99 -28.37 -49.76
CA GLU A 320 12.42 -27.09 -50.33
C GLU A 320 13.84 -26.68 -49.88
N PRO A 321 14.63 -26.03 -50.77
CA PRO A 321 15.95 -25.52 -50.43
C PRO A 321 15.86 -24.35 -49.44
N ALA A 322 16.85 -24.25 -48.55
CA ALA A 322 16.87 -23.21 -47.52
C ALA A 322 17.40 -21.88 -48.07
N THR A 323 16.79 -20.75 -47.70
CA THR A 323 17.32 -19.41 -48.01
C THR A 323 18.54 -19.13 -47.11
N PRO A 324 19.74 -18.84 -47.65
CA PRO A 324 20.94 -18.68 -46.83
C PRO A 324 20.83 -17.51 -45.85
N LEU A 325 21.25 -17.73 -44.61
CA LEU A 325 21.20 -16.78 -43.51
C LEU A 325 22.53 -16.81 -42.74
N ALA A 326 23.39 -15.84 -43.07
CA ALA A 326 24.71 -15.65 -42.48
C ALA A 326 24.68 -14.98 -41.10
N VAL A 327 25.65 -15.32 -40.24
CA VAL A 327 25.82 -14.72 -38.91
C VAL A 327 26.13 -13.23 -39.08
N ARG A 328 25.40 -12.37 -38.36
CA ARG A 328 25.60 -10.91 -38.39
C ARG A 328 26.70 -10.48 -37.42
N PHE A 329 26.74 -11.12 -36.26
CA PHE A 329 27.85 -11.13 -35.31
C PHE A 329 27.63 -12.29 -34.33
N GLY A 330 28.63 -12.58 -33.52
CA GLY A 330 28.50 -13.54 -32.43
C GLY A 330 29.34 -13.16 -31.23
N LEU A 331 29.25 -13.98 -30.19
CA LEU A 331 30.19 -13.94 -29.06
C LEU A 331 31.28 -14.99 -29.32
N PRO A 332 32.51 -14.60 -29.72
CA PRO A 332 33.58 -15.56 -29.98
C PRO A 332 34.22 -16.03 -28.69
N ASP A 333 34.12 -17.33 -28.41
CA ASP A 333 35.04 -18.04 -27.50
C ASP A 333 35.28 -19.44 -28.08
N SER A 334 36.40 -19.61 -28.77
CA SER A 334 36.75 -20.80 -29.56
C SER A 334 37.05 -22.05 -28.71
N ARG A 335 36.93 -21.97 -27.39
CA ARG A 335 37.15 -23.09 -26.46
C ARG A 335 35.87 -23.48 -25.72
N ARG A 336 34.69 -23.10 -26.21
CA ARG A 336 33.40 -23.37 -25.55
C ARG A 336 32.33 -23.77 -26.54
N HIS A 337 31.38 -24.54 -26.02
CA HIS A 337 30.14 -24.89 -26.70
C HIS A 337 28.96 -24.42 -25.86
N GLY A 338 28.05 -23.68 -26.48
CA GLY A 338 26.77 -23.30 -25.87
C GLY A 338 25.82 -24.48 -25.86
N GLU A 339 25.35 -24.90 -24.67
CA GLU A 339 24.52 -26.10 -24.53
C GLU A 339 23.02 -25.81 -24.65
N SER A 340 22.57 -24.64 -24.16
CA SER A 340 21.16 -24.22 -24.21
C SER A 340 20.99 -22.71 -24.13
N ILE A 341 19.87 -22.20 -24.68
CA ILE A 341 19.48 -20.79 -24.58
C ILE A 341 18.02 -20.63 -24.12
N CYS A 342 17.83 -19.81 -23.10
CA CYS A 342 16.56 -19.58 -22.43
C CYS A 342 16.19 -18.09 -22.48
N LEU A 343 15.33 -17.73 -23.43
CA LEU A 343 14.84 -16.37 -23.64
C LEU A 343 13.87 -15.94 -22.52
N SER A 344 14.04 -14.71 -22.03
CA SER A 344 13.13 -14.12 -21.04
C SER A 344 11.74 -13.82 -21.64
N PRO A 345 10.66 -13.80 -20.84
CA PRO A 345 9.28 -13.64 -21.35
C PRO A 345 8.94 -12.36 -22.15
N CYS A 346 9.86 -11.40 -22.27
CA CYS A 346 9.70 -10.20 -23.10
C CYS A 346 10.87 -9.98 -24.07
N ASN A 347 11.64 -11.02 -24.34
CA ASN A 347 12.62 -11.11 -25.42
C ASN A 347 13.80 -10.11 -25.35
N THR A 348 13.96 -9.35 -24.25
CA THR A 348 15.07 -8.40 -24.05
C THR A 348 16.34 -9.03 -23.46
N LEU A 349 16.17 -10.11 -22.68
CA LEU A 349 17.26 -10.85 -22.04
C LEU A 349 17.21 -12.33 -22.42
N ALA A 350 18.37 -12.99 -22.47
CA ALA A 350 18.49 -14.44 -22.59
C ALA A 350 19.53 -14.99 -21.62
N GLY A 351 19.31 -16.17 -21.07
CA GLY A 351 20.34 -16.95 -20.37
C GLY A 351 20.91 -18.03 -21.27
N VAL A 352 22.23 -18.19 -21.31
CA VAL A 352 22.93 -19.25 -22.06
C VAL A 352 23.77 -20.10 -21.11
N THR A 353 23.83 -21.42 -21.32
CA THR A 353 24.71 -22.34 -20.57
C THR A 353 25.91 -22.81 -21.39
N ASP A 354 27.02 -23.16 -20.73
CA ASP A 354 28.23 -23.66 -21.41
C ASP A 354 28.85 -24.91 -20.77
N ASP A 355 29.59 -25.64 -21.61
CA ASP A 355 30.27 -26.92 -21.36
C ASP A 355 31.30 -26.92 -20.21
N PHE A 356 31.67 -25.75 -19.67
CA PHE A 356 32.52 -25.62 -18.47
C PHE A 356 31.69 -25.42 -17.19
N GLY A 357 30.37 -25.32 -17.30
CA GLY A 357 29.45 -25.02 -16.21
C GLY A 357 29.42 -23.54 -15.84
N ARG A 358 29.13 -22.68 -16.82
CA ARG A 358 28.80 -21.27 -16.60
C ARG A 358 27.40 -20.97 -17.14
N VAL A 359 26.79 -19.95 -16.55
CA VAL A 359 25.57 -19.32 -17.07
C VAL A 359 25.93 -17.89 -17.47
N MET A 360 25.55 -17.47 -18.67
CA MET A 360 25.77 -16.12 -19.18
C MET A 360 24.42 -15.43 -19.40
N LEU A 361 24.26 -14.20 -18.88
CA LEU A 361 23.12 -13.33 -19.16
C LEU A 361 23.47 -12.43 -20.34
N LEU A 362 22.67 -12.48 -21.40
CA LEU A 362 22.78 -11.65 -22.59
C LEU A 362 21.72 -10.53 -22.59
N ASP A 363 22.12 -9.35 -23.04
CA ASP A 363 21.24 -8.35 -23.62
C ASP A 363 20.99 -8.72 -25.09
N VAL A 364 19.75 -9.07 -25.41
CA VAL A 364 19.37 -9.61 -26.72
C VAL A 364 19.33 -8.52 -27.79
N GLY A 365 18.89 -7.31 -27.44
CA GLY A 365 18.82 -6.19 -28.38
C GLY A 365 20.18 -5.55 -28.66
N ARG A 366 21.07 -5.54 -27.66
CA ARG A 366 22.43 -5.00 -27.78
C ARG A 366 23.49 -6.02 -28.20
N GLY A 367 23.19 -7.32 -28.09
CA GLY A 367 24.10 -8.40 -28.47
C GLY A 367 25.28 -8.62 -27.51
N ILE A 368 25.17 -8.20 -26.25
CA ILE A 368 26.29 -8.19 -25.27
C ILE A 368 26.02 -9.08 -24.05
N ALA A 369 27.09 -9.64 -23.49
CA ALA A 369 27.04 -10.30 -22.19
C ALA A 369 26.99 -9.26 -21.05
N ILE A 370 25.96 -9.33 -20.21
CA ILE A 370 25.78 -8.44 -19.04
C ILE A 370 26.42 -9.05 -17.79
N ARG A 371 26.29 -10.37 -17.60
CA ARG A 371 26.63 -11.06 -16.35
C ARG A 371 27.01 -12.51 -16.60
N MET A 372 27.82 -13.09 -15.72
CA MET A 372 28.20 -14.50 -15.75
C MET A 372 28.20 -15.11 -14.34
N TRP A 373 27.66 -16.31 -14.22
CA TRP A 373 27.78 -17.18 -13.04
C TRP A 373 28.69 -18.37 -13.36
N LYS A 374 29.49 -18.84 -12.40
CA LYS A 374 30.46 -19.93 -12.56
C LYS A 374 30.20 -21.05 -11.56
N GLY A 375 30.41 -22.32 -11.95
CA GLY A 375 30.17 -23.49 -11.08
C GLY A 375 28.77 -24.11 -11.22
N TYR A 376 28.15 -23.94 -12.40
CA TYR A 376 26.80 -24.36 -12.75
C TYR A 376 26.86 -25.33 -13.94
N ARG A 377 27.51 -26.49 -13.75
CA ARG A 377 27.56 -27.57 -14.76
C ARG A 377 26.17 -28.21 -14.94
N ASP A 378 25.85 -28.57 -16.18
CA ASP A 378 24.59 -29.19 -16.61
C ASP A 378 23.34 -28.38 -16.17
N ALA A 379 23.50 -27.05 -16.03
CA ALA A 379 22.47 -26.21 -15.43
C ALA A 379 21.26 -26.04 -16.36
N GLN A 380 20.08 -25.95 -15.76
CA GLN A 380 18.82 -25.74 -16.48
C GLN A 380 18.26 -24.38 -16.12
N LEU A 381 17.82 -23.63 -17.13
CA LEU A 381 17.42 -22.22 -17.00
C LEU A 381 15.91 -22.04 -17.22
N GLY A 382 15.30 -21.18 -16.41
CA GLY A 382 13.91 -20.75 -16.57
C GLY A 382 13.72 -19.31 -16.12
N TRP A 383 12.55 -18.75 -16.35
CA TRP A 383 12.23 -17.36 -15.98
C TRP A 383 10.93 -17.26 -15.20
N VAL A 384 10.90 -16.34 -14.22
CA VAL A 384 9.68 -15.92 -13.53
C VAL A 384 9.46 -14.43 -13.79
N GLN A 385 8.33 -14.09 -14.40
CA GLN A 385 7.83 -12.73 -14.57
C GLN A 385 6.78 -12.44 -13.49
N VAL A 386 6.93 -11.33 -12.78
CA VAL A 386 6.04 -10.95 -11.66
C VAL A 386 5.48 -9.56 -11.91
N SER A 387 4.17 -9.38 -11.79
CA SER A 387 3.52 -8.06 -11.86
C SER A 387 3.41 -7.39 -10.50
N GLU A 388 3.50 -6.06 -10.48
CA GLU A 388 3.04 -5.24 -9.35
C GLU A 388 1.53 -5.46 -9.13
N GLY A 389 1.11 -5.63 -7.87
CA GLY A 389 -0.29 -5.88 -7.51
C GLY A 389 -1.19 -4.64 -7.67
N ARG A 390 -2.51 -4.86 -7.83
CA ARG A 390 -3.51 -3.78 -7.81
C ARG A 390 -3.47 -3.05 -6.46
N GLY A 391 -3.43 -1.72 -6.51
CA GLY A 391 -3.54 -0.85 -5.35
C GLY A 391 -3.85 0.59 -5.76
N GLU A 392 -5.10 1.01 -5.52
CA GLU A 392 -5.63 2.39 -5.49
C GLU A 392 -5.47 3.32 -6.71
N ARG A 393 -4.59 3.03 -7.68
CA ARG A 393 -4.33 3.87 -8.88
C ARG A 393 -5.50 4.02 -9.88
N GLU A 394 -6.68 3.49 -9.56
CA GLU A 394 -7.88 3.62 -10.39
C GLU A 394 -8.82 4.75 -9.94
N SER A 395 -8.46 5.51 -8.89
CA SER A 395 -9.18 6.73 -8.47
C SER A 395 -8.81 7.98 -9.28
N SER A 396 -7.74 7.94 -10.07
CA SER A 396 -7.30 9.03 -10.96
C SER A 396 -7.81 8.81 -12.40
N PRO A 397 -8.54 9.76 -13.02
CA PRO A 397 -9.16 9.58 -14.35
C PRO A 397 -8.19 9.65 -15.54
N SER A 398 -6.88 9.71 -15.30
CA SER A 398 -5.85 9.63 -16.33
C SER A 398 -5.73 8.21 -16.91
N ALA A 399 -5.46 8.09 -18.21
CA ALA A 399 -5.38 6.82 -18.94
C ALA A 399 -4.51 5.75 -18.23
N PRO A 400 -4.92 4.46 -18.26
CA PRO A 400 -4.30 3.41 -17.45
C PRO A 400 -2.85 3.12 -17.87
N LEU A 401 -1.89 3.57 -17.06
CA LEU A 401 -0.48 3.24 -17.21
C LEU A 401 -0.25 1.72 -17.12
N PRO A 402 0.61 1.14 -17.98
CA PRO A 402 0.84 -0.31 -17.99
C PRO A 402 1.43 -0.82 -16.67
N ARG A 403 1.04 -2.04 -16.27
CA ARG A 403 1.51 -2.68 -15.02
C ARG A 403 3.03 -2.80 -15.02
N ARG A 404 3.67 -2.50 -13.89
CA ARG A 404 5.11 -2.75 -13.71
C ARG A 404 5.34 -4.26 -13.61
N HIS A 405 6.30 -4.76 -14.38
CA HIS A 405 6.73 -6.17 -14.34
C HIS A 405 8.21 -6.27 -13.98
N ALA A 406 8.53 -7.22 -13.11
CA ALA A 406 9.88 -7.66 -12.81
C ALA A 406 10.13 -9.05 -13.42
N GLN A 407 11.41 -9.38 -13.64
CA GLN A 407 11.84 -10.70 -14.14
C GLN A 407 13.02 -11.22 -13.33
N PHE A 408 12.98 -12.51 -13.01
CA PHE A 408 14.03 -13.23 -12.31
C PHE A 408 14.49 -14.42 -13.15
N LEU A 409 15.80 -14.65 -13.17
CA LEU A 409 16.39 -15.85 -13.77
C LEU A 409 16.39 -16.96 -12.71
N VAL A 410 15.85 -18.11 -13.08
CA VAL A 410 15.91 -19.36 -12.31
C VAL A 410 17.03 -20.22 -12.87
N ILE A 411 17.93 -20.67 -12.01
CA ILE A 411 19.06 -21.54 -12.35
C ILE A 411 18.97 -22.79 -11.47
N TYR A 412 18.62 -23.93 -12.07
CA TYR A 412 18.73 -25.24 -11.43
C TYR A 412 20.10 -25.85 -11.73
N ALA A 413 20.80 -26.34 -10.71
CA ALA A 413 22.13 -26.94 -10.81
C ALA A 413 22.09 -28.42 -10.35
N PRO A 414 21.89 -29.40 -11.26
CA PRO A 414 21.61 -30.79 -10.90
C PRO A 414 22.67 -31.43 -10.00
N ARG A 415 23.96 -31.28 -10.35
CA ARG A 415 25.08 -31.86 -9.57
C ARG A 415 25.09 -31.41 -8.10
N ARG A 416 24.62 -30.18 -7.83
CA ARG A 416 24.55 -29.59 -6.48
C ARG A 416 23.24 -29.94 -5.76
N GLY A 417 22.17 -30.28 -6.49
CA GLY A 417 20.81 -30.40 -5.92
C GLY A 417 20.30 -29.06 -5.41
N ILE A 418 20.55 -27.97 -6.15
CA ILE A 418 20.16 -26.61 -5.74
C ILE A 418 19.46 -25.88 -6.89
N LEU A 419 18.33 -25.27 -6.57
CA LEU A 419 17.56 -24.36 -7.41
C LEU A 419 17.76 -22.93 -6.88
N GLU A 420 18.35 -22.03 -7.69
CA GLU A 420 18.62 -20.65 -7.31
C GLU A 420 17.78 -19.66 -8.13
N VAL A 421 17.36 -18.54 -7.50
CA VAL A 421 16.60 -17.46 -8.13
C VAL A 421 17.38 -16.17 -8.02
N TRP A 422 17.60 -15.50 -9.15
CA TRP A 422 18.49 -14.34 -9.27
C TRP A 422 17.80 -13.12 -9.88
N GLY A 423 18.02 -11.95 -9.28
CA GLY A 423 17.79 -10.68 -9.98
C GLY A 423 18.79 -10.52 -11.13
N THR A 424 18.36 -10.00 -12.28
CA THR A 424 19.07 -10.17 -13.56
C THR A 424 20.38 -9.38 -13.68
N GLN A 425 20.30 -8.08 -13.97
CA GLN A 425 21.45 -7.26 -14.37
C GLN A 425 22.35 -6.91 -13.18
N GLN A 426 21.78 -6.27 -12.15
CA GLN A 426 22.52 -5.79 -10.97
C GLN A 426 22.03 -6.40 -9.64
N GLY A 427 21.00 -7.25 -9.68
CA GLY A 427 20.35 -7.79 -8.47
C GLY A 427 21.12 -8.94 -7.78
N PRO A 428 20.92 -9.14 -6.47
CA PRO A 428 21.46 -10.28 -5.73
C PRO A 428 20.76 -11.60 -6.11
N ARG A 429 21.24 -12.72 -5.53
CA ARG A 429 20.45 -13.96 -5.44
C ARG A 429 19.32 -13.70 -4.44
N VAL A 430 18.07 -13.85 -4.88
CA VAL A 430 16.87 -13.56 -4.07
C VAL A 430 16.30 -14.80 -3.38
N GLY A 431 16.65 -16.00 -3.86
CA GLY A 431 16.29 -17.27 -3.22
C GLY A 431 17.24 -18.40 -3.63
N ALA A 432 17.35 -19.42 -2.78
CA ALA A 432 18.03 -20.67 -3.07
C ALA A 432 17.34 -21.80 -2.30
N PHE A 433 17.15 -22.94 -2.95
CA PHE A 433 16.37 -24.07 -2.46
C PHE A 433 17.13 -25.36 -2.71
N THR A 434 17.31 -26.19 -1.67
CA THR A 434 17.81 -27.57 -1.83
C THR A 434 16.70 -28.41 -2.45
N VAL A 435 17.05 -29.18 -3.49
CA VAL A 435 16.11 -29.99 -4.29
C VAL A 435 16.78 -31.29 -4.73
N GLY A 436 15.99 -32.28 -5.18
CA GLY A 436 16.53 -33.54 -5.69
C GLY A 436 17.52 -33.32 -6.85
N LYS A 437 18.66 -34.03 -6.83
CA LYS A 437 19.70 -33.96 -7.89
C LYS A 437 19.22 -34.47 -9.26
N HIS A 438 18.06 -35.14 -9.29
CA HIS A 438 17.43 -35.68 -10.48
C HIS A 438 16.11 -34.97 -10.83
N CYS A 439 15.79 -33.85 -10.19
CA CYS A 439 14.70 -32.99 -10.65
C CYS A 439 14.99 -32.44 -12.07
N ARG A 440 13.95 -31.89 -12.72
CA ARG A 440 14.03 -31.26 -14.05
C ARG A 440 13.28 -29.93 -14.04
N LEU A 441 13.91 -28.87 -14.51
CA LEU A 441 13.28 -27.56 -14.64
C LEU A 441 12.53 -27.47 -15.97
N LEU A 442 11.21 -27.34 -15.90
CA LEU A 442 10.32 -27.19 -17.05
C LEU A 442 9.95 -25.71 -17.17
N TYR A 443 10.48 -25.03 -18.18
CA TYR A 443 10.18 -23.63 -18.50
C TYR A 443 9.40 -23.53 -19.82
N ALA A 444 8.23 -22.90 -19.76
CA ALA A 444 7.39 -22.62 -20.92
C ALA A 444 7.43 -21.11 -21.22
N GLY A 445 8.34 -20.70 -22.11
CA GLY A 445 8.54 -19.30 -22.52
C GLY A 445 7.46 -18.70 -23.41
N TYR A 446 6.24 -19.23 -23.38
CA TYR A 446 5.11 -18.87 -24.23
C TYR A 446 3.78 -19.08 -23.49
N ARG A 447 2.67 -18.65 -24.09
CA ARG A 447 1.31 -18.67 -23.51
C ARG A 447 0.35 -19.42 -24.45
N LEU A 448 -0.92 -19.00 -24.53
CA LEU A 448 -1.83 -19.48 -25.58
C LEU A 448 -1.47 -18.85 -26.94
N MET A 449 -1.57 -19.65 -27.99
CA MET A 449 -1.51 -19.21 -29.40
C MET A 449 -2.93 -18.90 -29.91
N GLY A 450 -3.05 -17.92 -30.81
CA GLY A 450 -4.31 -17.35 -31.29
C GLY A 450 -4.73 -16.06 -30.56
N VAL A 451 -3.81 -15.38 -29.88
CA VAL A 451 -4.07 -14.16 -29.09
C VAL A 451 -3.42 -12.94 -29.77
N ASN A 452 -4.08 -11.77 -29.70
CA ASN A 452 -3.56 -10.50 -30.24
C ASN A 452 -3.92 -9.30 -29.34
N SER A 453 -3.58 -8.08 -29.77
CA SER A 453 -3.81 -6.83 -29.07
C SER A 453 -5.29 -6.47 -28.81
N VAL A 454 -6.22 -7.06 -29.57
CA VAL A 454 -7.67 -6.93 -29.35
C VAL A 454 -8.16 -8.03 -28.40
N THR A 455 -7.81 -9.29 -28.64
CA THR A 455 -8.33 -10.42 -27.86
C THR A 455 -7.70 -10.55 -26.48
N SER A 456 -6.48 -10.06 -26.26
CA SER A 456 -5.82 -10.05 -24.94
C SER A 456 -6.49 -9.12 -23.91
N GLN A 457 -7.27 -8.13 -24.35
CA GLN A 457 -7.94 -7.18 -23.46
C GLN A 457 -9.09 -7.87 -22.69
N GLY A 458 -8.84 -8.16 -21.41
CA GLY A 458 -9.80 -8.79 -20.49
C GLY A 458 -9.38 -10.18 -20.00
N TRP A 459 -8.39 -10.83 -20.61
CA TRP A 459 -7.94 -12.15 -20.16
C TRP A 459 -6.93 -12.01 -19.01
N GLN A 460 -7.12 -12.75 -17.91
CA GLN A 460 -6.10 -12.92 -16.85
C GLN A 460 -5.59 -14.37 -16.88
N LEU A 461 -4.66 -14.64 -17.79
CA LEU A 461 -4.00 -15.95 -17.92
C LEU A 461 -3.19 -16.27 -16.65
N HIS A 462 -3.65 -17.25 -15.87
CA HIS A 462 -2.81 -17.96 -14.90
C HIS A 462 -1.94 -19.01 -15.63
N THR A 463 -0.94 -18.56 -16.39
CA THR A 463 0.06 -19.46 -17.00
C THR A 463 1.21 -19.74 -16.04
N GLN A 464 1.54 -21.02 -15.84
CA GLN A 464 2.69 -21.43 -15.03
C GLN A 464 3.96 -21.38 -15.88
N GLN A 465 4.71 -20.29 -15.79
CA GLN A 465 5.91 -20.07 -16.64
C GLN A 465 7.03 -21.07 -16.37
N VAL A 466 7.22 -21.48 -15.10
CA VAL A 466 8.27 -22.44 -14.73
C VAL A 466 7.85 -23.32 -13.55
N CYS A 467 8.08 -24.63 -13.69
CA CYS A 467 7.88 -25.63 -12.64
C CYS A 467 9.12 -26.52 -12.51
N LEU A 468 9.37 -27.02 -11.30
CA LEU A 468 10.32 -28.10 -11.06
C LEU A 468 9.56 -29.43 -11.00
N PHE A 469 9.92 -30.38 -11.85
CA PHE A 469 9.44 -31.75 -11.81
C PHE A 469 10.43 -32.63 -11.04
N ASP A 470 9.93 -33.47 -10.13
CA ASP A 470 10.74 -34.45 -9.41
C ASP A 470 10.37 -35.89 -9.80
N PRO A 471 11.19 -36.58 -10.61
CA PRO A 471 11.01 -37.98 -10.98
C PRO A 471 10.94 -38.97 -9.81
N ALA A 472 11.51 -38.64 -8.65
CA ALA A 472 11.55 -39.58 -7.51
C ALA A 472 10.23 -39.61 -6.73
N THR A 473 9.52 -38.47 -6.67
CA THR A 473 8.23 -38.32 -5.97
C THR A 473 7.04 -38.15 -6.91
N GLY A 474 7.29 -37.99 -8.22
CA GLY A 474 6.27 -37.63 -9.22
C GLY A 474 5.79 -36.18 -9.14
N ALA A 475 6.27 -35.39 -8.17
CA ALA A 475 5.72 -34.08 -7.85
C ALA A 475 6.09 -32.99 -8.87
N LEU A 476 5.14 -32.08 -9.13
CA LEU A 476 5.35 -30.82 -9.84
C LEU A 476 5.26 -29.65 -8.85
N ARG A 477 6.31 -28.84 -8.75
CA ARG A 477 6.40 -27.69 -7.83
C ARG A 477 6.54 -26.38 -8.63
N THR A 478 5.53 -25.51 -8.59
CA THR A 478 5.55 -24.20 -9.26
C THR A 478 6.40 -23.18 -8.49
N ILE A 479 7.24 -22.41 -9.18
CA ILE A 479 8.12 -21.42 -8.54
C ILE A 479 7.40 -20.06 -8.47
N THR A 480 7.07 -19.60 -7.26
CA THR A 480 6.44 -18.29 -7.04
C THR A 480 7.43 -17.31 -6.42
N VAL A 481 7.60 -16.14 -7.03
CA VAL A 481 8.52 -15.09 -6.56
C VAL A 481 7.70 -13.82 -6.22
N PRO A 482 7.75 -13.30 -4.98
CA PRO A 482 7.11 -12.03 -4.64
C PRO A 482 7.71 -10.82 -5.39
N PHE A 483 6.87 -9.93 -5.92
CA PHE A 483 7.30 -8.74 -6.68
C PHE A 483 8.30 -7.86 -5.90
N HIS A 484 8.12 -7.75 -4.59
CA HIS A 484 8.98 -6.96 -3.71
C HIS A 484 10.47 -7.37 -3.79
N LEU A 485 10.79 -8.62 -4.17
CA LEU A 485 12.18 -9.09 -4.30
C LEU A 485 12.91 -8.42 -5.48
N ALA A 486 12.18 -7.82 -6.42
CA ALA A 486 12.77 -7.00 -7.49
C ALA A 486 13.30 -5.66 -6.97
N LEU A 487 12.80 -5.23 -5.81
CA LEU A 487 13.17 -4.00 -5.11
C LEU A 487 14.16 -4.29 -3.96
N SER A 488 14.84 -5.45 -3.99
CA SER A 488 15.79 -5.88 -2.95
C SER A 488 17.24 -5.42 -3.16
N ASP A 489 17.49 -4.54 -4.14
CA ASP A 489 18.79 -3.87 -4.25
C ASP A 489 19.00 -2.87 -3.10
N LYS A 490 20.26 -2.67 -2.69
CA LYS A 490 20.68 -1.81 -1.58
C LYS A 490 20.16 -0.37 -1.68
N LYS A 491 19.87 0.12 -2.89
CA LYS A 491 19.30 1.46 -3.12
C LYS A 491 17.77 1.52 -3.03
N SER A 492 17.10 0.38 -2.83
CA SER A 492 15.64 0.24 -2.99
C SER A 492 14.94 -0.56 -1.88
N GLU A 493 15.62 -1.01 -0.82
CA GLU A 493 14.99 -1.77 0.28
C GLU A 493 13.76 -1.05 0.89
N ARG A 494 13.79 0.28 1.05
CA ARG A 494 12.63 1.09 1.48
C ARG A 494 11.41 0.95 0.54
N ALA A 495 11.62 0.74 -0.75
CA ALA A 495 10.56 0.49 -1.73
C ALA A 495 10.08 -0.98 -1.72
N LYS A 496 10.97 -1.97 -1.54
CA LYS A 496 10.60 -3.37 -1.25
C LYS A 496 9.64 -3.42 -0.07
N ASP A 497 10.03 -2.78 1.03
CA ASP A 497 9.29 -2.89 2.28
C ASP A 497 7.97 -2.08 2.22
N MET A 498 7.94 -0.94 1.53
CA MET A 498 6.70 -0.20 1.23
C MET A 498 5.72 -1.01 0.36
N HIS A 499 6.21 -1.82 -0.58
CA HIS A 499 5.36 -2.74 -1.35
C HIS A 499 4.88 -3.91 -0.48
N LEU A 500 5.74 -4.48 0.39
CA LEU A 500 5.38 -5.52 1.35
C LEU A 500 4.26 -5.06 2.29
N LEU A 501 4.35 -3.84 2.83
CA LEU A 501 3.30 -3.23 3.64
C LEU A 501 1.96 -3.23 2.89
N LYS A 502 1.91 -2.61 1.69
CA LYS A 502 0.67 -2.52 0.90
C LYS A 502 0.10 -3.90 0.57
N ARG A 503 0.97 -4.88 0.32
CA ARG A 503 0.57 -6.27 0.08
C ARG A 503 0.09 -6.98 1.34
N LEU A 504 0.65 -6.68 2.52
CA LEU A 504 0.18 -7.21 3.80
C LEU A 504 -1.22 -6.68 4.13
N THR A 505 -1.43 -5.36 4.03
CA THR A 505 -2.75 -4.72 4.24
C THR A 505 -3.83 -5.32 3.34
N ALA A 506 -3.47 -5.72 2.11
CA ALA A 506 -4.37 -6.39 1.17
C ALA A 506 -4.52 -7.92 1.38
N LEU A 507 -3.65 -8.58 2.15
CA LEU A 507 -3.59 -10.05 2.32
C LEU A 507 -3.60 -10.47 3.80
N LEU A 508 -4.46 -9.83 4.61
CA LEU A 508 -4.61 -10.01 6.07
C LEU A 508 -5.20 -11.39 6.51
N LYS A 509 -4.72 -12.48 5.90
CA LYS A 509 -4.85 -13.87 6.38
C LYS A 509 -3.52 -14.65 6.35
N ASN A 510 -2.46 -14.11 5.74
CA ASN A 510 -1.24 -14.86 5.43
C ASN A 510 -0.05 -14.45 6.32
N ARG A 511 0.63 -15.42 6.95
CA ARG A 511 1.51 -15.17 8.11
C ARG A 511 2.90 -14.65 7.73
N ASP A 512 3.47 -15.14 6.63
CA ASP A 512 4.93 -15.09 6.41
C ASP A 512 5.42 -13.72 5.89
N ILE A 513 4.52 -12.95 5.27
CA ILE A 513 4.80 -11.66 4.61
C ILE A 513 5.42 -10.63 5.58
N LEU A 514 5.11 -10.72 6.88
CA LEU A 514 5.61 -9.79 7.90
C LEU A 514 7.08 -10.08 8.29
N LEU A 515 7.53 -11.33 8.15
CA LEU A 515 8.92 -11.71 8.42
C LEU A 515 9.87 -11.10 7.38
N ASP A 516 9.48 -11.11 6.09
CA ASP A 516 10.22 -10.58 4.95
C ASP A 516 10.56 -9.08 5.06
N ILE A 517 9.79 -8.29 5.83
CA ILE A 517 9.97 -6.83 5.90
C ILE A 517 11.25 -6.52 6.68
N LYS A 518 12.16 -5.74 6.10
CA LYS A 518 13.46 -5.41 6.72
C LYS A 518 13.51 -4.01 7.33
N HIS A 519 13.10 -3.00 6.57
CA HIS A 519 13.16 -1.59 6.97
C HIS A 519 12.29 -1.32 8.22
N PRO A 520 12.87 -0.98 9.39
CA PRO A 520 12.15 -1.02 10.67
C PRO A 520 10.87 -0.18 10.71
N ALA A 521 10.91 1.05 10.20
CA ALA A 521 9.74 1.94 10.16
C ALA A 521 8.54 1.36 9.37
N ILE A 522 8.80 0.48 8.39
CA ILE A 522 7.75 -0.11 7.55
C ILE A 522 7.33 -1.47 8.11
N LYS A 523 8.22 -2.19 8.80
CA LYS A 523 7.86 -3.37 9.62
C LYS A 523 6.95 -2.96 10.79
N LYS A 524 7.19 -1.79 11.39
CA LYS A 524 6.30 -1.12 12.35
C LYS A 524 4.92 -0.87 11.74
N GLN A 525 4.84 -0.13 10.63
CA GLN A 525 3.57 0.18 9.95
C GLN A 525 2.80 -1.07 9.50
N ALA A 526 3.50 -2.15 9.18
CA ALA A 526 2.93 -3.45 8.83
C ALA A 526 2.37 -4.20 10.05
N LEU A 527 3.08 -4.17 11.18
CA LEU A 527 2.59 -4.72 12.45
C LEU A 527 1.37 -3.93 12.96
N GLU A 528 1.42 -2.61 12.89
CA GLU A 528 0.30 -1.71 13.20
C GLU A 528 -0.93 -2.02 12.33
N SER A 529 -0.74 -2.24 11.02
CA SER A 529 -1.82 -2.64 10.10
C SER A 529 -2.42 -4.02 10.42
N LEU A 530 -1.61 -4.96 10.93
CA LEU A 530 -2.08 -6.29 11.31
C LEU A 530 -2.74 -6.31 12.70
N LEU A 531 -2.28 -5.49 13.64
CA LEU A 531 -2.89 -5.30 14.95
C LEU A 531 -4.22 -4.50 14.87
N ALA A 532 -4.36 -3.61 13.89
CA ALA A 532 -5.62 -2.94 13.59
C ALA A 532 -6.68 -3.87 12.96
N ASN A 533 -6.31 -5.07 12.50
CA ASN A 533 -7.24 -5.99 11.86
C ASN A 533 -7.99 -6.87 12.87
N LYS A 534 -9.30 -6.62 12.98
CA LYS A 534 -10.25 -7.36 13.84
C LYS A 534 -10.49 -8.84 13.43
N SER A 535 -9.76 -9.39 12.45
CA SER A 535 -9.97 -10.74 11.87
C SER A 535 -8.74 -11.66 11.88
N ALA A 536 -7.68 -11.32 12.62
CA ALA A 536 -6.48 -12.17 12.72
C ALA A 536 -6.76 -13.51 13.46
N PRO A 537 -6.36 -14.69 12.92
CA PRO A 537 -6.65 -15.98 13.56
C PRO A 537 -5.91 -16.18 14.89
N VAL A 538 -6.65 -16.54 15.95
CA VAL A 538 -6.12 -16.75 17.32
C VAL A 538 -4.93 -17.74 17.36
N SER A 539 -4.97 -18.82 16.59
CA SER A 539 -3.90 -19.83 16.51
C SER A 539 -2.57 -19.30 15.93
N CYS A 540 -2.54 -18.07 15.41
CA CYS A 540 -1.29 -17.37 15.09
C CYS A 540 -0.61 -16.85 16.37
N LEU A 541 -1.40 -16.27 17.27
CA LEU A 541 -0.94 -15.69 18.53
C LEU A 541 -0.52 -16.79 19.52
N THR A 542 -1.29 -17.89 19.61
CA THR A 542 -1.03 -19.00 20.55
C THR A 542 0.30 -19.73 20.29
N SER A 543 0.66 -19.94 19.03
CA SER A 543 1.89 -20.65 18.67
C SER A 543 3.15 -19.82 19.01
N ILE A 544 3.07 -18.50 18.80
CA ILE A 544 4.14 -17.55 19.14
C ILE A 544 4.35 -17.51 20.67
N THR A 545 3.26 -17.40 21.46
CA THR A 545 3.37 -17.33 22.93
C THR A 545 3.81 -18.63 23.60
N GLY A 546 3.46 -19.79 23.05
CA GLY A 546 3.86 -21.08 23.61
C GLY A 546 5.38 -21.30 23.64
N SER A 547 6.08 -20.93 22.56
CA SER A 547 7.55 -21.03 22.47
C SER A 547 8.27 -20.04 23.39
N LEU A 548 7.71 -18.83 23.55
CA LEU A 548 8.25 -17.77 24.41
C LEU A 548 8.27 -18.13 25.90
N LEU A 549 7.20 -18.74 26.40
CA LEU A 549 7.00 -18.99 27.84
C LEU A 549 8.01 -20.00 28.42
N ALA A 550 8.52 -20.92 27.59
CA ALA A 550 9.50 -21.92 28.01
C ALA A 550 10.86 -21.31 28.38
N SER A 551 11.32 -20.29 27.64
CA SER A 551 12.63 -19.66 27.87
C SER A 551 12.69 -18.78 29.12
N LEU A 552 11.59 -18.08 29.45
CA LEU A 552 11.57 -17.09 30.54
C LEU A 552 11.61 -17.70 31.95
N LYS A 553 11.28 -18.99 32.11
CA LYS A 553 11.28 -19.66 33.43
C LYS A 553 12.68 -20.01 33.97
N ALA A 554 13.74 -19.80 33.19
CA ALA A 554 15.10 -20.24 33.53
C ALA A 554 15.97 -19.17 34.24
N GLN A 555 15.47 -17.93 34.45
CA GLN A 555 16.31 -16.75 34.77
C GLN A 555 15.62 -15.73 35.72
N GLY A 556 15.13 -16.15 36.90
CA GLY A 556 14.35 -15.28 37.81
C GLY A 556 15.16 -14.33 38.70
N TRP A 557 14.65 -13.11 38.96
CA TRP A 557 15.25 -12.01 39.76
C TRP A 557 14.19 -11.09 40.43
N GLU A 558 14.62 -10.24 41.38
CA GLU A 558 13.81 -9.27 42.18
C GLU A 558 14.59 -7.95 42.47
N GLY A 559 13.91 -6.89 42.94
CA GLY A 559 14.52 -5.72 43.65
C GLY A 559 14.31 -4.30 43.05
N ALA A 560 14.01 -3.30 43.90
CA ALA A 560 14.07 -1.85 43.62
C ALA A 560 13.86 -0.98 44.89
N GLU A 561 14.63 0.11 45.06
CA GLU A 561 14.48 1.11 46.14
C GLU A 561 14.62 2.55 45.61
N GLY A 562 14.30 3.57 46.43
CA GLY A 562 14.54 5.00 46.16
C GLY A 562 13.49 5.75 45.33
N LEU A 563 12.70 5.06 44.51
CA LEU A 563 11.74 5.66 43.57
C LEU A 563 10.62 6.51 44.20
N GLU A 564 10.36 6.39 45.51
CA GLU A 564 9.11 6.89 46.11
C GLU A 564 9.14 8.39 46.44
N GLU A 565 10.31 8.96 46.76
CA GLU A 565 10.45 10.37 47.15
C GLU A 565 10.25 11.32 45.94
N GLU A 566 10.81 10.98 44.79
CA GLU A 566 10.62 11.73 43.54
C GLU A 566 9.16 11.66 43.04
N LEU A 567 8.51 10.50 43.20
CA LEU A 567 7.07 10.38 42.93
C LEU A 567 6.23 11.22 43.91
N ALA A 568 6.65 11.36 45.16
CA ALA A 568 6.01 12.23 46.14
C ALA A 568 6.10 13.72 45.75
N ARG A 569 7.26 14.22 45.28
CA ARG A 569 7.41 15.63 44.84
C ARG A 569 6.38 16.01 43.77
N VAL A 570 6.20 15.14 42.78
CA VAL A 570 5.38 15.44 41.59
C VAL A 570 3.89 15.09 41.82
N SER A 571 3.58 14.36 42.90
CA SER A 571 2.23 13.86 43.21
C SER A 571 1.13 14.93 43.22
N ILE A 572 1.40 16.12 43.77
CA ILE A 572 0.40 17.21 43.90
C ILE A 572 -0.06 17.70 42.52
N THR A 573 0.88 17.91 41.59
CA THR A 573 0.58 18.33 40.21
C THR A 573 -0.16 17.23 39.45
N LEU A 574 0.26 15.97 39.61
CA LEU A 574 -0.39 14.81 38.99
C LEU A 574 -1.83 14.61 39.51
N GLN A 575 -2.08 14.79 40.80
CA GLN A 575 -3.43 14.73 41.39
C GLN A 575 -4.32 15.84 40.85
N ARG A 576 -3.83 17.09 40.80
CA ARG A 576 -4.56 18.25 40.24
C ARG A 576 -4.90 18.02 38.76
N TYR A 577 -3.94 17.57 37.95
CA TYR A 577 -4.15 17.19 36.55
C TYR A 577 -5.19 16.06 36.39
N THR A 578 -5.12 15.04 37.25
CA THR A 578 -6.06 13.90 37.24
C THR A 578 -7.49 14.33 37.59
N GLN A 579 -7.66 15.26 38.54
CA GLN A 579 -8.96 15.81 38.91
C GLN A 579 -9.59 16.59 37.73
N LEU A 580 -8.84 17.51 37.13
CA LEU A 580 -9.32 18.33 36.00
C LEU A 580 -9.66 17.47 34.76
N THR A 581 -8.82 16.49 34.41
CA THR A 581 -9.05 15.60 33.26
C THR A 581 -10.12 14.51 33.48
N SER A 582 -10.61 14.36 34.72
CA SER A 582 -11.72 13.45 35.07
C SER A 582 -13.10 14.09 34.95
N GLY A 583 -13.21 15.43 35.03
CA GLY A 583 -14.50 16.15 35.03
C GLY A 583 -15.12 16.44 33.65
N SER A 584 -14.35 16.32 32.56
CA SER A 584 -14.77 16.78 31.22
C SER A 584 -15.87 15.91 30.60
N ARG A 585 -17.13 16.41 30.59
CA ARG A 585 -18.24 15.80 29.85
C ARG A 585 -18.13 16.09 28.34
N HIS A 586 -17.76 15.05 27.60
CA HIS A 586 -17.91 14.78 26.16
C HIS A 586 -18.49 15.86 25.23
N SER A 587 -17.79 16.09 24.10
CA SER A 587 -18.42 16.42 22.82
C SER A 587 -18.05 15.34 21.78
N VAL A 588 -19.08 14.72 21.20
CA VAL A 588 -19.07 13.79 20.04
C VAL A 588 -17.89 12.81 19.91
N SER A 589 -18.02 11.61 20.47
CA SER A 589 -17.40 10.40 19.91
C SER A 589 -18.41 9.64 19.04
N PHE A 590 -17.93 8.92 18.03
CA PHE A 590 -18.79 8.04 17.22
C PHE A 590 -19.03 6.70 17.93
N ALA A 591 -20.01 5.92 17.48
CA ALA A 591 -20.55 4.74 18.17
C ALA A 591 -19.57 3.55 18.40
N GLN A 592 -18.27 3.71 18.14
CA GLN A 592 -17.25 2.70 18.44
C GLN A 592 -16.80 2.78 19.92
N ASP A 593 -16.92 3.93 20.59
CA ASP A 593 -16.29 4.22 21.88
C ASP A 593 -17.26 4.20 23.09
N SER A 594 -17.45 3.04 23.74
CA SER A 594 -18.11 2.92 25.06
C SER A 594 -17.89 1.50 25.66
N PRO A 595 -18.24 1.23 26.95
CA PRO A 595 -17.72 0.06 27.66
C PRO A 595 -18.64 -1.17 27.83
N ASP A 596 -19.92 -1.07 28.22
CA ASP A 596 -20.74 -2.20 28.75
C ASP A 596 -21.52 -3.11 27.76
N ALA A 597 -21.13 -4.38 27.50
CA ALA A 597 -22.01 -5.58 27.38
C ALA A 597 -21.23 -6.90 27.11
N SER A 598 -21.38 -7.93 27.96
CA SER A 598 -21.02 -9.32 27.66
C SER A 598 -21.75 -10.27 28.62
N LEU A 599 -21.95 -11.53 28.23
CA LEU A 599 -22.70 -12.52 29.02
C LEU A 599 -22.17 -12.64 30.48
N PRO A 600 -23.06 -12.86 31.49
CA PRO A 600 -22.65 -12.96 32.89
C PRO A 600 -21.64 -14.09 33.14
N VAL A 601 -20.51 -13.74 33.75
CA VAL A 601 -19.43 -14.68 34.07
C VAL A 601 -19.92 -15.83 34.97
N GLN A 602 -20.92 -15.60 35.80
CA GLN A 602 -21.58 -16.63 36.63
C GLN A 602 -21.99 -17.87 35.82
N THR A 603 -22.60 -17.66 34.65
CA THR A 603 -23.13 -18.73 33.78
C THR A 603 -22.04 -19.45 32.99
N PHE A 604 -20.93 -18.78 32.71
CA PHE A 604 -19.74 -19.40 32.10
C PHE A 604 -18.95 -20.23 33.11
N LEU A 605 -18.83 -19.75 34.35
CA LEU A 605 -18.17 -20.49 35.43
C LEU A 605 -18.96 -21.74 35.83
N SER A 606 -20.31 -21.71 35.82
CA SER A 606 -21.14 -22.90 36.09
C SER A 606 -21.06 -24.00 35.02
N LEU A 607 -20.34 -23.77 33.91
CA LEU A 607 -20.09 -24.75 32.85
C LEU A 607 -18.65 -25.32 32.89
N MET A 608 -17.79 -24.85 33.80
CA MET A 608 -16.41 -25.32 33.95
C MET A 608 -16.23 -26.08 35.26
N ASP A 609 -15.87 -27.36 35.15
CA ASP A 609 -15.50 -28.19 36.30
C ASP A 609 -13.98 -28.31 36.42
N CYS A 610 -13.47 -28.55 37.64
CA CYS A 610 -12.05 -28.45 37.99
C CYS A 610 -11.63 -29.45 39.07
N GLU A 611 -11.56 -30.73 38.71
CA GLU A 611 -10.86 -31.74 39.52
C GLU A 611 -9.37 -31.85 39.12
N GLY A 612 -8.51 -32.18 40.08
CA GLY A 612 -7.12 -32.59 39.82
C GLY A 612 -6.20 -31.57 39.12
N GLY A 613 -6.61 -30.31 39.01
CA GLY A 613 -5.85 -29.26 38.30
C GLY A 613 -6.04 -29.24 36.78
N LYS A 614 -7.11 -29.86 36.26
CA LYS A 614 -7.47 -29.80 34.83
C LYS A 614 -8.90 -29.25 34.69
N ILE A 615 -9.06 -28.19 33.90
CA ILE A 615 -10.36 -27.56 33.65
C ILE A 615 -11.02 -28.25 32.44
N SER A 616 -12.29 -28.60 32.55
CA SER A 616 -13.12 -29.13 31.47
C SER A 616 -14.48 -28.44 31.38
N VAL A 617 -14.95 -28.20 30.16
CA VAL A 617 -16.26 -27.60 29.90
C VAL A 617 -17.30 -28.69 29.70
N ALA A 618 -18.39 -28.65 30.46
CA ALA A 618 -19.52 -29.58 30.29
C ALA A 618 -20.43 -29.12 29.13
N PRO A 619 -20.82 -30.00 28.19
CA PRO A 619 -21.70 -29.64 27.09
C PRO A 619 -23.16 -29.54 27.55
N GLY A 620 -23.67 -28.30 27.67
CA GLY A 620 -25.10 -28.02 27.78
C GLY A 620 -25.81 -28.02 26.42
N PRO A 621 -27.13 -28.28 26.37
CA PRO A 621 -27.87 -28.36 25.10
C PRO A 621 -28.25 -26.98 24.52
N ASP A 622 -28.11 -26.91 23.19
CA ASP A 622 -28.70 -25.94 22.26
C ASP A 622 -28.32 -24.44 22.34
N ALA A 623 -28.63 -23.77 21.22
CA ALA A 623 -28.01 -22.53 20.75
C ALA A 623 -28.53 -21.25 21.40
N GLU A 624 -27.70 -20.20 21.41
CA GLU A 624 -27.91 -19.00 20.56
C GLU A 624 -26.66 -18.09 20.55
N TRP A 625 -26.22 -17.64 19.37
CA TRP A 625 -24.96 -16.90 19.16
C TRP A 625 -25.16 -15.45 18.68
N THR A 626 -26.10 -14.70 19.27
CA THR A 626 -26.32 -13.28 18.90
C THR A 626 -26.87 -12.41 20.03
N GLN A 627 -26.00 -11.58 20.64
CA GLN A 627 -26.14 -10.11 20.77
C GLN A 627 -24.98 -9.51 21.64
N LEU A 628 -24.79 -8.19 21.50
CA LEU A 628 -23.79 -7.26 22.09
C LEU A 628 -22.99 -7.71 23.34
N GLY A 629 -21.72 -7.31 23.58
CA GLY A 629 -20.82 -6.39 22.86
C GLY A 629 -20.00 -5.50 23.83
N ARG A 630 -18.72 -5.86 24.14
CA ARG A 630 -17.69 -5.26 25.08
C ARG A 630 -17.37 -6.17 26.32
N GLY A 631 -16.92 -5.87 27.57
CA GLY A 631 -16.62 -4.68 28.42
C GLY A 631 -15.55 -4.89 29.56
N GLN A 632 -15.67 -4.32 30.79
CA GLN A 632 -14.66 -4.40 31.91
C GLN A 632 -15.22 -4.81 33.31
N THR A 633 -14.49 -5.33 34.33
CA THR A 633 -13.05 -5.27 34.76
C THR A 633 -12.55 -6.61 35.40
N HIS A 634 -11.37 -6.62 36.06
CA HIS A 634 -10.82 -7.66 36.99
C HIS A 634 -9.77 -8.73 36.55
N VAL A 635 -9.09 -8.66 35.39
CA VAL A 635 -7.89 -9.53 35.12
C VAL A 635 -6.64 -8.79 34.58
N ILE A 636 -6.54 -7.47 34.80
CA ILE A 636 -5.37 -6.66 34.38
C ILE A 636 -4.50 -6.34 35.59
N ASN A 637 -3.50 -7.20 35.87
CA ASN A 637 -2.30 -6.86 36.65
C ASN A 637 -1.12 -7.89 36.64
N ASN A 638 -1.17 -9.04 35.95
CA ASN A 638 -0.02 -10.00 36.00
C ASN A 638 0.32 -10.73 34.67
N ILE A 639 -0.68 -11.07 33.84
CA ILE A 639 -0.47 -12.00 32.71
C ILE A 639 0.07 -11.33 31.44
N TYR A 640 -0.37 -10.09 31.14
CA TYR A 640 -0.03 -9.41 29.88
C TYR A 640 1.41 -8.90 29.82
N ILE A 641 1.97 -8.49 30.97
CA ILE A 641 3.31 -7.92 31.08
C ILE A 641 4.40 -9.00 30.95
N ARG A 642 4.20 -10.18 31.57
CA ARG A 642 5.15 -11.31 31.52
C ARG A 642 5.35 -11.90 30.11
N HIS A 643 4.44 -11.66 29.16
CA HIS A 643 4.55 -12.16 27.79
C HIS A 643 5.29 -11.22 26.82
N ALA A 644 5.68 -10.01 27.23
CA ALA A 644 6.25 -8.98 26.35
C ALA A 644 7.78 -8.99 26.21
N ILE A 645 8.47 -10.01 26.76
CA ILE A 645 9.88 -9.88 27.20
C ILE A 645 10.92 -10.54 26.27
N THR A 646 10.54 -11.38 25.29
CA THR A 646 11.52 -12.18 24.50
C THR A 646 11.36 -12.10 22.97
N PHE A 647 12.50 -12.34 22.30
CA PHE A 647 12.71 -12.40 20.83
C PHE A 647 12.66 -11.11 19.99
N THR A 648 12.97 -9.95 20.58
CA THR A 648 13.58 -8.83 19.83
C THR A 648 14.76 -8.20 20.58
N LEU A 649 15.53 -7.30 19.93
CA LEU A 649 16.49 -6.45 20.64
C LEU A 649 15.75 -5.53 21.64
N PRO A 650 16.39 -5.15 22.77
CA PRO A 650 15.75 -4.39 23.84
C PRO A 650 15.12 -3.05 23.38
N LEU A 651 15.65 -2.43 22.33
CA LEU A 651 15.14 -1.18 21.72
C LEU A 651 13.68 -1.28 21.21
N SER A 652 13.22 -2.46 20.76
CA SER A 652 11.86 -2.66 20.26
C SER A 652 10.85 -3.04 21.34
N HIS A 653 11.23 -3.82 22.35
CA HIS A 653 10.40 -4.02 23.56
C HIS A 653 10.15 -2.67 24.26
N LEU A 654 11.20 -1.85 24.37
CA LEU A 654 11.16 -0.50 24.92
C LEU A 654 10.16 0.40 24.18
N SER A 655 10.20 0.43 22.84
CA SER A 655 9.26 1.24 22.06
C SER A 655 7.79 0.80 22.21
N LEU A 656 7.52 -0.49 22.45
CA LEU A 656 6.16 -0.99 22.66
C LEU A 656 5.68 -0.70 24.09
N LEU A 657 6.53 -0.93 25.09
CA LEU A 657 6.25 -0.64 26.50
C LEU A 657 5.92 0.84 26.70
N LEU A 658 6.76 1.73 26.15
CA LEU A 658 6.54 3.16 26.20
C LEU A 658 5.28 3.57 25.41
N SER A 659 4.99 2.99 24.24
CA SER A 659 3.78 3.36 23.51
C SER A 659 2.51 3.00 24.29
N VAL A 660 2.43 1.80 24.86
CA VAL A 660 1.26 1.37 25.67
C VAL A 660 1.12 2.23 26.93
N TRP A 661 2.23 2.57 27.60
CA TRP A 661 2.23 3.43 28.77
C TRP A 661 1.73 4.85 28.45
N LEU A 662 2.33 5.49 27.46
CA LEU A 662 2.04 6.89 27.09
C LEU A 662 0.60 7.06 26.59
N HIS A 663 0.02 6.07 25.90
CA HIS A 663 -1.37 6.13 25.43
C HIS A 663 -2.44 5.78 26.50
N ARG A 664 -2.05 5.35 27.71
CA ARG A 664 -2.98 4.90 28.78
C ARG A 664 -2.91 5.77 30.05
N GLU A 665 -2.62 7.06 29.89
CA GLU A 665 -2.49 8.04 30.97
C GLU A 665 -3.62 7.99 32.02
N LYS A 666 -4.89 7.94 31.60
CA LYS A 666 -6.06 7.86 32.51
C LYS A 666 -6.19 6.55 33.30
N GLU A 667 -5.44 5.51 32.93
CA GLU A 667 -5.37 4.23 33.66
C GLU A 667 -4.14 4.18 34.57
N VAL A 668 -3.00 4.69 34.07
CA VAL A 668 -1.75 4.87 34.83
C VAL A 668 -1.98 5.74 36.07
N LEU A 669 -2.58 6.93 35.90
CA LEU A 669 -2.81 7.89 36.99
C LEU A 669 -3.76 7.39 38.09
N LYS A 670 -4.56 6.35 37.80
CA LYS A 670 -5.46 5.72 38.79
C LYS A 670 -4.78 4.65 39.64
N ARG A 671 -3.54 4.27 39.33
CA ARG A 671 -2.82 3.16 39.98
C ARG A 671 -1.34 3.50 40.13
N PRO A 672 -0.90 4.18 41.22
CA PRO A 672 0.51 4.54 41.42
C PRO A 672 1.45 3.33 41.37
N GLU A 673 0.98 2.16 41.79
CA GLU A 673 1.67 0.86 41.65
C GLU A 673 2.21 0.58 40.24
N THR A 674 1.55 1.09 39.19
CA THR A 674 1.99 0.85 37.80
C THR A 674 3.37 1.47 37.51
N ALA A 675 3.77 2.53 38.22
CA ALA A 675 5.10 3.13 38.09
C ALA A 675 6.20 2.20 38.62
N ARG A 676 5.97 1.50 39.75
CA ARG A 676 6.90 0.48 40.26
C ARG A 676 7.06 -0.67 39.25
N HIS A 677 5.96 -1.12 38.64
CA HIS A 677 6.01 -2.16 37.60
C HIS A 677 6.77 -1.71 36.34
N LEU A 678 6.59 -0.46 35.91
CA LEU A 678 7.37 0.12 34.81
C LEU A 678 8.87 0.18 35.16
N HIS A 679 9.23 0.50 36.40
CA HIS A 679 10.61 0.55 36.87
C HIS A 679 11.29 -0.82 36.76
N THR A 680 10.66 -1.87 37.26
CA THR A 680 11.19 -3.25 37.14
C THR A 680 11.39 -3.64 35.67
N LEU A 681 10.45 -3.29 34.78
CA LEU A 681 10.54 -3.61 33.36
C LEU A 681 11.64 -2.84 32.64
N LEU A 682 11.77 -1.53 32.87
CA LEU A 682 12.81 -0.71 32.23
C LEU A 682 14.20 -1.07 32.75
N THR A 683 14.33 -1.37 34.05
CA THR A 683 15.57 -1.89 34.64
C THR A 683 15.96 -3.22 33.98
N ALA A 684 15.04 -4.21 33.95
CA ALA A 684 15.29 -5.49 33.30
C ALA A 684 15.63 -5.38 31.79
N LEU A 685 14.92 -4.52 31.04
CA LEU A 685 15.19 -4.27 29.62
C LEU A 685 16.54 -3.57 29.38
N SER A 686 16.95 -2.67 30.28
CA SER A 686 18.22 -1.94 30.19
C SER A 686 19.44 -2.79 30.60
N SER A 687 19.25 -3.83 31.43
CA SER A 687 20.27 -4.82 31.77
C SER A 687 20.41 -5.95 30.74
N MET A 688 19.57 -6.00 29.70
CA MET A 688 19.70 -7.00 28.63
C MET A 688 21.00 -6.78 27.84
N LYS A 689 21.72 -7.86 27.52
CA LYS A 689 22.98 -7.78 26.77
C LYS A 689 22.74 -7.17 25.38
N GLY A 690 23.29 -5.98 25.15
CA GLY A 690 23.04 -5.16 23.95
C GLY A 690 21.94 -4.10 24.08
N ALA A 691 21.50 -3.76 25.30
CA ALA A 691 20.68 -2.57 25.59
C ALA A 691 21.57 -1.33 25.78
N VAL A 692 22.30 -1.31 26.89
CA VAL A 692 23.45 -0.42 27.12
C VAL A 692 24.71 -1.26 26.88
N GLU A 693 25.67 -0.76 26.10
CA GLU A 693 26.90 -1.50 25.84
C GLU A 693 27.82 -1.53 27.06
N GLU A 694 28.46 -2.66 27.33
CA GLU A 694 29.49 -2.80 28.39
C GLU A 694 30.68 -1.82 28.13
N SER A 695 30.93 -1.52 26.86
CA SER A 695 31.89 -0.54 26.33
C SER A 695 31.47 0.93 26.45
N TRP A 696 30.25 1.24 26.90
CA TRP A 696 29.76 2.62 26.97
C TRP A 696 30.57 3.48 27.96
N ASP A 697 30.85 4.72 27.55
CA ASP A 697 31.53 5.77 28.30
C ASP A 697 30.50 6.62 29.05
N VAL A 698 30.73 6.79 30.35
CA VAL A 698 29.89 7.55 31.29
C VAL A 698 29.86 9.06 30.95
N GLN A 699 30.83 9.57 30.17
CA GLN A 699 30.81 10.95 29.67
C GLN A 699 30.00 11.13 28.38
N CYS A 700 29.53 10.05 27.74
CA CYS A 700 28.78 10.10 26.49
C CYS A 700 27.28 9.79 26.67
N VAL A 701 26.42 10.46 25.89
CA VAL A 701 24.96 10.20 25.92
C VAL A 701 24.65 8.81 25.33
N SER A 702 23.88 7.99 26.06
CA SER A 702 23.49 6.65 25.63
C SER A 702 22.42 6.68 24.53
N PRO A 703 22.64 6.06 23.35
CA PRO A 703 21.62 6.00 22.29
C PRO A 703 20.33 5.30 22.72
N TRP A 704 20.42 4.34 23.66
CA TRP A 704 19.28 3.58 24.16
C TRP A 704 18.38 4.47 25.03
N TRP A 705 18.95 5.13 26.03
CA TRP A 705 18.22 6.09 26.87
C TRP A 705 17.77 7.33 26.09
N GLN A 706 18.51 7.74 25.07
CA GLN A 706 18.09 8.83 24.18
C GLN A 706 16.81 8.48 23.39
N GLN A 707 16.57 7.21 23.05
CA GLN A 707 15.29 6.76 22.48
C GLN A 707 14.14 6.91 23.49
N VAL A 708 14.39 6.62 24.77
CA VAL A 708 13.40 6.78 25.85
C VAL A 708 13.05 8.26 26.08
N ARG A 709 14.06 9.14 26.24
CA ARG A 709 13.86 10.59 26.31
C ARG A 709 13.05 11.09 25.11
N SER A 710 13.43 10.68 23.90
CA SER A 710 12.75 11.08 22.67
C SER A 710 11.28 10.66 22.64
N ALA A 711 10.93 9.49 23.18
CA ALA A 711 9.53 9.03 23.27
C ALA A 711 8.71 9.84 24.30
N CYS A 712 9.28 10.14 25.47
CA CYS A 712 8.63 10.98 26.48
C CYS A 712 8.44 12.43 25.98
N VAL A 713 9.48 13.03 25.41
CA VAL A 713 9.49 14.38 24.83
C VAL A 713 8.51 14.55 23.65
N GLN A 714 8.17 13.46 22.95
CA GLN A 714 7.18 13.41 21.86
C GLN A 714 5.74 13.11 22.31
N SER A 715 5.52 12.83 23.60
CA SER A 715 4.19 12.49 24.11
C SER A 715 3.32 13.73 24.32
N HIS A 716 2.04 13.62 23.95
CA HIS A 716 0.99 14.60 24.26
C HIS A 716 0.27 14.28 25.59
N SER A 717 0.53 13.09 26.15
CA SER A 717 0.16 12.69 27.51
C SER A 717 1.32 13.01 28.45
N ALA A 718 1.31 14.26 28.94
CA ALA A 718 2.39 14.86 29.72
C ALA A 718 2.62 14.16 31.06
N ALA A 719 1.56 13.71 31.73
CA ALA A 719 1.64 13.07 33.04
C ALA A 719 2.17 11.63 32.93
N ALA A 720 1.72 10.88 31.90
CA ALA A 720 2.29 9.57 31.60
C ALA A 720 3.76 9.67 31.18
N ALA A 721 4.12 10.70 30.40
CA ALA A 721 5.49 10.94 29.96
C ALA A 721 6.43 11.32 31.09
N LEU A 722 5.99 12.19 32.01
CA LEU A 722 6.74 12.57 33.19
C LEU A 722 6.98 11.37 34.12
N LEU A 723 5.95 10.56 34.38
CA LEU A 723 6.10 9.32 35.16
C LEU A 723 7.08 8.34 34.48
N ALA A 724 7.02 8.17 33.16
CA ALA A 724 7.98 7.36 32.43
C ALA A 724 9.41 7.92 32.52
N ALA A 725 9.58 9.24 32.48
CA ALA A 725 10.89 9.89 32.57
C ALA A 725 11.51 9.77 33.98
N ILE A 726 10.73 9.99 35.05
CA ILE A 726 11.18 9.81 36.45
C ILE A 726 11.62 8.35 36.68
N VAL A 727 10.82 7.39 36.22
CA VAL A 727 11.12 5.96 36.33
C VAL A 727 12.36 5.58 35.50
N SER A 728 12.50 6.13 34.29
CA SER A 728 13.68 5.89 33.43
C SER A 728 14.95 6.50 34.01
N HIS A 729 14.86 7.67 34.64
CA HIS A 729 15.97 8.34 35.30
C HIS A 729 16.51 7.49 36.47
N HIS A 730 15.64 6.88 37.28
CA HIS A 730 16.08 5.96 38.35
C HIS A 730 16.76 4.71 37.81
N ALA A 731 16.18 4.06 36.80
CA ALA A 731 16.79 2.88 36.18
C ALA A 731 18.12 3.21 35.48
N ALA A 732 18.25 4.41 34.88
CA ALA A 732 19.51 4.92 34.36
C ALA A 732 20.55 5.14 35.47
N LYS A 733 20.16 5.80 36.57
CA LYS A 733 21.02 6.05 37.74
C LYS A 733 21.52 4.76 38.37
N ALA A 734 20.65 3.78 38.59
CA ALA A 734 21.02 2.47 39.12
C ALA A 734 22.07 1.75 38.24
N ASN A 735 21.86 1.75 36.92
CA ASN A 735 22.83 1.16 35.98
C ASN A 735 24.16 1.92 35.95
N ILE A 736 24.14 3.26 35.98
CA ILE A 736 25.35 4.09 35.95
C ILE A 736 26.17 3.90 37.22
N THR A 737 25.54 3.89 38.39
CA THR A 737 26.20 3.61 39.67
C THR A 737 26.79 2.19 39.71
N SER A 738 26.04 1.18 39.27
CA SER A 738 26.52 -0.21 39.18
C SER A 738 27.73 -0.34 38.23
N LEU A 739 27.68 0.29 37.05
CA LEU A 739 28.78 0.32 36.09
C LEU A 739 30.01 1.05 36.65
N ALA A 740 29.81 2.13 37.40
CA ALA A 740 30.89 2.90 38.02
C ALA A 740 31.56 2.12 39.17
N GLN A 741 30.78 1.47 40.03
CA GLN A 741 31.29 0.56 41.06
C GLN A 741 32.10 -0.58 40.44
N ALA A 742 31.59 -1.21 39.38
CA ALA A 742 32.26 -2.31 38.69
C ALA A 742 33.55 -1.89 37.95
N LYS A 743 33.59 -0.69 37.35
CA LYS A 743 34.77 -0.19 36.59
C LYS A 743 35.82 0.51 37.45
N PHE A 744 35.42 1.16 38.56
CA PHE A 744 36.30 2.06 39.32
C PHE A 744 36.43 1.76 40.82
N GLN A 745 35.70 0.76 41.35
CA GLN A 745 35.76 0.36 42.78
C GLN A 745 35.55 1.53 43.76
N SER A 746 34.68 2.48 43.38
CA SER A 746 34.44 3.72 44.11
C SER A 746 33.05 3.73 44.75
N GLU A 747 32.96 4.25 45.97
CA GLU A 747 31.70 4.48 46.70
C GLU A 747 31.07 5.85 46.38
N TRP A 748 31.76 6.71 45.62
CA TRP A 748 31.30 8.05 45.26
C TRP A 748 30.22 8.04 44.16
N GLU A 749 29.25 8.95 44.27
CA GLU A 749 28.15 9.07 43.32
C GLU A 749 28.64 9.49 41.91
N ALA A 750 28.22 8.74 40.90
CA ALA A 750 28.72 8.86 39.53
C ALA A 750 28.01 9.96 38.72
N VAL A 751 28.56 11.18 38.76
CA VAL A 751 28.13 12.29 37.89
C VAL A 751 28.36 11.94 36.41
N SER A 752 27.35 12.14 35.56
CA SER A 752 27.41 11.80 34.13
C SER A 752 26.57 12.74 33.28
N LEU A 753 26.98 12.95 32.02
CA LEU A 753 26.21 13.73 31.05
C LEU A 753 24.84 13.11 30.77
N GLU A 754 24.74 11.77 30.89
CA GLU A 754 23.50 11.02 30.73
C GLU A 754 22.47 11.35 31.83
N LEU A 755 22.90 11.51 33.09
CA LEU A 755 22.02 11.92 34.19
C LEU A 755 21.58 13.38 34.06
N GLU A 756 22.46 14.29 33.66
CA GLU A 756 22.08 15.68 33.38
C GLU A 756 21.03 15.78 32.26
N GLN A 757 21.17 14.99 31.20
CA GLN A 757 20.16 14.89 30.13
C GLN A 757 18.82 14.32 30.64
N TRP A 758 18.83 13.43 31.65
CA TRP A 758 17.61 13.00 32.33
C TRP A 758 16.99 14.09 33.21
N ALA A 759 17.80 14.81 33.99
CA ALA A 759 17.33 15.90 34.84
C ALA A 759 16.68 17.04 34.03
N VAL A 760 17.27 17.40 32.88
CA VAL A 760 16.69 18.36 31.92
C VAL A 760 15.37 17.83 31.34
N CYS A 761 15.33 16.56 30.90
CA CYS A 761 14.13 15.93 30.35
C CYS A 761 12.97 15.90 31.36
N VAL A 762 13.24 15.54 32.62
CA VAL A 762 12.24 15.53 33.70
C VAL A 762 11.70 16.94 33.96
N ARG A 763 12.57 17.96 34.08
CA ARG A 763 12.13 19.37 34.27
C ARG A 763 11.25 19.85 33.12
N GLN A 764 11.67 19.64 31.87
CA GLN A 764 10.86 20.00 30.69
C GLN A 764 9.48 19.32 30.69
N LEU A 765 9.37 18.11 31.20
CA LEU A 765 8.09 17.39 31.34
C LEU A 765 7.27 17.87 32.54
N GLU A 766 7.89 18.31 33.64
CA GLU A 766 7.21 19.03 34.73
C GLU A 766 6.63 20.37 34.22
N ASP A 767 7.38 21.11 33.39
CA ASP A 767 6.96 22.38 32.80
C ASP A 767 5.79 22.21 31.83
N VAL A 768 5.86 21.23 30.93
CA VAL A 768 4.77 20.88 30.01
C VAL A 768 3.54 20.35 30.77
N LEU A 769 3.71 19.60 31.87
CA LEU A 769 2.58 19.19 32.70
C LEU A 769 1.91 20.38 33.39
N ALA A 770 2.67 21.37 33.88
CA ALA A 770 2.11 22.60 34.46
C ALA A 770 1.28 23.38 33.42
N LEU A 771 1.84 23.61 32.22
CA LEU A 771 1.14 24.25 31.10
C LEU A 771 -0.11 23.47 30.69
N GLN A 772 -0.01 22.14 30.54
CA GLN A 772 -1.14 21.29 30.18
C GLN A 772 -2.26 21.32 31.24
N THR A 773 -1.89 21.39 32.52
CA THR A 773 -2.85 21.50 33.64
C THR A 773 -3.63 22.81 33.57
N LEU A 774 -2.96 23.94 33.26
CA LEU A 774 -3.61 25.23 33.03
C LEU A 774 -4.60 25.14 31.84
N LEU A 775 -4.13 24.64 30.70
CA LEU A 775 -4.91 24.57 29.44
C LEU A 775 -6.16 23.67 29.52
N CYS A 776 -6.16 22.70 30.44
CA CYS A 776 -7.27 21.80 30.77
C CYS A 776 -8.29 22.36 31.78
N MET A 777 -8.11 23.57 32.33
CA MET A 777 -9.12 24.20 33.18
C MET A 777 -10.44 24.41 32.41
N PRO A 778 -11.61 24.05 33.00
CA PRO A 778 -12.90 24.27 32.37
C PRO A 778 -13.24 25.77 32.29
N PRO A 779 -14.01 26.23 31.29
CA PRO A 779 -14.45 27.61 31.21
C PRO A 779 -15.53 27.93 32.27
N PRO A 780 -15.74 29.20 32.65
CA PRO A 780 -16.93 29.64 33.37
C PRO A 780 -18.20 29.37 32.55
N GLN A 781 -19.35 29.29 33.24
CA GLN A 781 -20.61 28.92 32.61
C GLN A 781 -21.01 29.88 31.47
N GLY A 782 -21.37 29.32 30.31
CA GLY A 782 -21.91 30.06 29.16
C GLY A 782 -20.92 30.27 28.00
N SER A 783 -19.63 30.03 28.15
CA SER A 783 -18.65 30.22 27.06
C SER A 783 -18.61 29.04 26.07
N PRO A 784 -18.38 29.28 24.76
CA PRO A 784 -18.35 28.23 23.74
C PRO A 784 -17.15 27.28 23.91
N GLY A 785 -17.44 25.98 24.02
CA GLY A 785 -16.45 24.93 24.31
C GLY A 785 -15.53 24.59 23.13
N GLY A 786 -14.39 25.26 23.03
CA GLY A 786 -13.28 24.82 22.18
C GLY A 786 -12.54 23.61 22.76
N ALA A 787 -11.99 22.75 21.88
CA ALA A 787 -11.19 21.60 22.29
C ALA A 787 -9.95 22.04 23.10
N THR A 788 -9.58 21.26 24.12
CA THR A 788 -8.37 21.50 24.91
C THR A 788 -7.12 21.29 24.05
N PRO A 789 -6.22 22.27 23.92
CA PRO A 789 -4.95 22.06 23.25
C PRO A 789 -4.09 21.06 24.04
N HIS A 790 -3.32 20.24 23.31
CA HIS A 790 -2.41 19.25 23.87
C HIS A 790 -0.95 19.61 23.54
N CYS A 791 -0.10 19.65 24.54
CA CYS A 791 1.30 20.05 24.43
C CYS A 791 2.26 18.88 24.66
N SER A 792 3.37 18.88 23.94
CA SER A 792 4.54 18.02 24.17
C SER A 792 5.80 18.89 24.22
N VAL A 793 6.86 18.42 24.88
CA VAL A 793 8.15 19.17 24.92
C VAL A 793 8.66 19.41 23.49
N LYS A 794 8.51 18.41 22.61
CA LYS A 794 8.88 18.55 21.20
C LYS A 794 8.09 19.64 20.48
N SER A 795 6.76 19.69 20.65
CA SER A 795 5.92 20.67 19.93
C SER A 795 6.17 22.12 20.36
N LEU A 796 6.66 22.34 21.59
CA LEU A 796 7.09 23.69 22.01
C LEU A 796 8.44 24.05 21.37
N LEU A 797 9.43 23.15 21.44
CA LEU A 797 10.76 23.37 20.87
C LEU A 797 10.75 23.51 19.33
N GLU A 798 9.85 22.82 18.62
CA GLU A 798 9.63 22.99 17.17
C GLU A 798 8.70 24.17 16.83
N GLY A 799 7.98 24.73 17.80
CA GLY A 799 7.07 25.86 17.63
C GLY A 799 7.76 27.23 17.43
N GLY A 800 9.07 27.30 17.65
CA GLY A 800 9.88 28.50 17.46
C GLY A 800 10.03 29.31 18.77
N ARG A 801 10.06 30.65 18.66
CA ARG A 801 10.34 31.55 19.79
C ARG A 801 9.11 31.82 20.67
N GLY A 802 8.57 30.78 21.30
CA GLY A 802 7.52 30.90 22.33
C GLY A 802 6.10 31.25 21.85
N ILE A 803 5.91 31.35 20.53
CA ILE A 803 4.69 31.83 19.89
C ILE A 803 3.52 30.85 20.12
N SER A 804 3.81 29.54 20.16
CA SER A 804 2.86 28.47 20.44
C SER A 804 2.26 28.52 21.85
N GLU A 805 3.08 28.89 22.83
CA GLU A 805 2.70 29.00 24.24
C GLU A 805 1.84 30.25 24.45
N ALA A 806 2.28 31.41 23.94
CA ALA A 806 1.52 32.66 24.00
C ALA A 806 0.15 32.53 23.32
N ASP A 807 0.08 31.88 22.15
CA ASP A 807 -1.16 31.58 21.44
C ASP A 807 -2.09 30.64 22.24
N SER A 808 -1.54 29.56 22.80
CA SER A 808 -2.31 28.58 23.59
C SER A 808 -2.85 29.18 24.89
N VAL A 809 -2.06 30.02 25.56
CA VAL A 809 -2.47 30.73 26.79
C VAL A 809 -3.43 31.87 26.48
N ALA A 810 -3.27 32.61 25.38
CA ALA A 810 -4.25 33.61 24.94
C ALA A 810 -5.63 32.99 24.64
N LYS A 811 -5.65 31.82 23.98
CA LYS A 811 -6.87 31.01 23.76
C LYS A 811 -7.43 30.41 25.04
N TRP A 812 -6.64 30.32 26.11
CA TRP A 812 -7.12 29.98 27.45
C TRP A 812 -7.70 31.21 28.17
N VAL A 813 -7.03 32.37 28.13
CA VAL A 813 -7.54 33.66 28.65
C VAL A 813 -8.91 33.98 28.05
N PHE A 814 -9.06 33.82 26.73
CA PHE A 814 -10.35 33.96 26.03
C PHE A 814 -11.42 33.00 26.56
N ARG A 815 -11.10 31.70 26.68
CA ARG A 815 -12.02 30.67 27.21
C ARG A 815 -12.41 30.90 28.67
N GLN A 816 -11.54 31.53 29.47
CA GLN A 816 -11.80 31.90 30.86
C GLN A 816 -12.51 33.25 31.00
N ALA A 817 -12.75 33.97 29.90
CA ALA A 817 -13.38 35.30 29.86
C ALA A 817 -12.71 36.35 30.77
N LEU A 818 -11.40 36.21 31.04
CA LEU A 818 -10.64 37.10 31.91
C LEU A 818 -10.53 38.50 31.29
N ALA A 819 -10.86 39.53 32.07
CA ALA A 819 -10.75 40.91 31.60
C ALA A 819 -9.27 41.34 31.49
N PRO A 820 -8.92 42.24 30.54
CA PRO A 820 -7.54 42.72 30.36
C PRO A 820 -6.89 43.27 31.64
N GLY A 821 -7.65 43.98 32.48
CA GLY A 821 -7.20 44.45 33.79
C GLY A 821 -6.91 43.33 34.77
N GLN A 822 -7.82 42.35 34.90
CA GLN A 822 -7.62 41.19 35.78
C GLN A 822 -6.36 40.40 35.41
N LEU A 823 -6.14 40.17 34.10
CA LEU A 823 -4.93 39.50 33.62
C LEU A 823 -3.66 40.31 33.96
N LYS A 824 -3.71 41.64 33.87
CA LYS A 824 -2.61 42.50 34.29
C LYS A 824 -2.32 42.39 35.78
N ASP A 825 -3.34 42.47 36.62
CA ASP A 825 -3.18 42.38 38.08
C ASP A 825 -2.56 41.03 38.48
N MET A 826 -3.02 39.93 37.88
CA MET A 826 -2.45 38.58 38.05
C MET A 826 -0.98 38.49 37.61
N LEU A 827 -0.60 39.18 36.53
CA LEU A 827 0.78 39.18 36.01
C LEU A 827 1.72 40.12 36.80
N GLN A 828 1.19 41.15 37.47
CA GLN A 828 1.99 42.07 38.30
C GLN A 828 2.35 41.46 39.67
N GLN A 829 1.48 40.63 40.25
CA GLN A 829 1.76 39.89 41.49
C GLN A 829 2.91 38.86 41.38
N ARG A 830 3.40 38.60 40.16
CA ARG A 830 4.57 37.75 39.85
C ARG A 830 5.88 38.22 40.52
N GLY A 831 5.96 39.48 40.99
CA GLY A 831 7.20 40.10 41.48
C GLY A 831 7.35 40.23 43.00
N GLU A 832 6.33 39.94 43.82
CA GLU A 832 6.35 40.25 45.27
C GLU A 832 6.63 39.03 46.18
N THR A 833 6.66 37.81 45.62
CA THR A 833 6.67 36.56 46.40
C THR A 833 7.97 36.20 47.11
N ASP A 834 9.05 36.96 46.93
CA ASP A 834 10.35 36.71 47.60
C ASP A 834 10.44 37.34 49.02
N THR A 835 9.41 38.04 49.51
CA THR A 835 9.40 38.63 50.86
C THR A 835 8.08 38.50 51.61
N THR A 836 8.20 38.18 52.91
CA THR A 836 7.15 38.17 53.97
C THR A 836 6.01 37.14 53.85
N GLU A 837 6.15 36.05 54.61
CA GLU A 837 5.03 35.18 54.99
C GLU A 837 4.11 35.88 56.02
N GLN A 838 2.85 36.13 55.69
CA GLN A 838 1.74 36.22 56.67
C GLN A 838 0.42 35.68 56.08
N PRO A 839 -0.31 34.80 56.78
CA PRO A 839 -1.53 34.19 56.26
C PRO A 839 -2.78 35.05 56.48
N LEU A 840 -3.35 35.59 55.40
CA LEU A 840 -4.64 36.29 55.44
C LEU A 840 -5.81 35.29 55.50
N GLN A 841 -6.50 35.23 56.65
CA GLN A 841 -7.75 34.50 56.79
C GLN A 841 -8.92 35.31 56.17
N GLY A 842 -9.68 34.68 55.28
CA GLY A 842 -10.84 35.28 54.60
C GLY A 842 -11.69 34.22 53.92
N GLU A 843 -13.01 34.41 53.92
CA GLU A 843 -13.97 33.30 53.80
C GLU A 843 -14.37 32.91 52.36
N GLY A 844 -14.92 31.69 52.25
CA GLY A 844 -15.84 31.28 51.19
C GLY A 844 -15.27 31.26 49.76
N GLU A 845 -15.54 32.33 49.01
CA GLU A 845 -15.65 32.28 47.55
C GLU A 845 -14.34 32.52 46.80
N LYS A 846 -13.31 33.08 47.46
CA LYS A 846 -12.03 33.45 46.82
C LYS A 846 -11.13 32.27 46.42
N LYS A 847 -11.43 31.03 46.80
CA LYS A 847 -10.57 29.87 46.53
C LYS A 847 -10.36 29.57 45.04
N CYS A 848 -11.37 29.81 44.18
CA CYS A 848 -11.30 29.43 42.78
C CYS A 848 -10.41 30.39 41.94
N SER A 849 -10.45 31.69 42.24
CA SER A 849 -9.57 32.68 41.60
C SER A 849 -8.13 32.53 42.07
N CYS A 850 -7.90 32.28 43.37
CA CYS A 850 -6.58 32.07 43.95
C CYS A 850 -5.81 30.92 43.25
N PHE A 851 -6.42 29.73 43.12
CA PHE A 851 -5.82 28.59 42.42
C PHE A 851 -5.52 28.87 40.94
N THR A 852 -6.41 29.59 40.26
CA THR A 852 -6.23 29.97 38.84
C THR A 852 -5.08 30.95 38.66
N LEU A 853 -4.88 31.85 39.63
CA LEU A 853 -3.75 32.79 39.69
C LEU A 853 -2.43 32.09 39.98
N GLU A 854 -2.38 31.23 41.03
CA GLU A 854 -1.22 30.39 41.35
C GLU A 854 -0.71 29.61 40.13
N LEU A 855 -1.62 28.95 39.41
CA LEU A 855 -1.27 28.10 38.28
C LEU A 855 -0.81 28.93 37.06
N LEU A 856 -1.45 30.07 36.78
CA LEU A 856 -1.01 30.98 35.71
C LEU A 856 0.37 31.57 36.02
N VAL A 857 0.59 32.05 37.25
CA VAL A 857 1.88 32.62 37.67
C VAL A 857 2.98 31.55 37.62
N SER A 858 2.72 30.32 38.07
CA SER A 858 3.69 29.22 37.98
C SER A 858 4.07 28.88 36.54
N VAL A 859 3.10 28.89 35.61
CA VAL A 859 3.37 28.68 34.18
C VAL A 859 4.15 29.87 33.59
N CYS A 860 3.81 31.11 33.92
CA CYS A 860 4.56 32.30 33.49
C CYS A 860 5.98 32.36 34.08
N GLN A 861 6.23 31.80 35.27
CA GLN A 861 7.56 31.66 35.85
C GLN A 861 8.41 30.61 35.11
N ARG A 862 7.79 29.50 34.69
CA ARG A 862 8.45 28.41 33.93
C ARG A 862 8.74 28.78 32.46
N PHE A 863 7.93 29.65 31.87
CA PHE A 863 8.08 30.12 30.47
C PHE A 863 8.28 31.65 30.40
N PRO A 864 9.39 32.19 30.96
CA PRO A 864 9.52 33.64 31.21
C PRO A 864 9.54 34.51 29.95
N ASP A 865 10.19 34.04 28.87
CA ASP A 865 10.27 34.76 27.60
C ASP A 865 9.01 34.54 26.74
N SER A 866 8.58 33.28 26.57
CA SER A 866 7.39 32.91 25.80
C SER A 866 6.10 33.51 26.35
N LEU A 867 6.02 33.71 27.68
CA LEU A 867 4.88 34.34 28.37
C LEU A 867 5.31 35.66 29.04
N SER A 868 6.19 36.40 28.38
CA SER A 868 6.46 37.80 28.71
C SER A 868 5.18 38.65 28.55
N PRO A 869 4.90 39.64 29.44
CA PRO A 869 3.60 40.31 29.46
C PRO A 869 3.20 40.96 28.13
N ASP A 870 4.12 41.66 27.47
CA ASP A 870 3.90 42.27 26.15
C ASP A 870 3.52 41.25 25.07
N LEU A 871 4.15 40.06 25.08
CA LEU A 871 3.86 39.00 24.10
C LEU A 871 2.52 38.32 24.40
N LEU A 872 2.19 38.10 25.67
CA LEU A 872 0.90 37.55 26.07
C LEU A 872 -0.25 38.52 25.76
N PHE A 873 -0.10 39.82 26.06
CA PHE A 873 -1.10 40.83 25.68
C PHE A 873 -1.24 40.99 24.16
N ALA A 874 -0.12 40.90 23.41
CA ALA A 874 -0.15 40.86 21.95
C ALA A 874 -0.96 39.67 21.40
N HIS A 875 -0.76 38.46 21.95
CA HIS A 875 -1.50 37.27 21.54
C HIS A 875 -2.97 37.31 21.97
N CYS A 876 -3.29 37.81 23.17
CA CYS A 876 -4.67 38.05 23.59
C CYS A 876 -5.39 39.04 22.65
N CYS A 877 -4.75 40.16 22.32
CA CYS A 877 -5.26 41.14 21.35
C CYS A 877 -5.61 40.47 20.00
N TRP A 878 -4.70 39.63 19.48
CA TRP A 878 -4.90 38.92 18.22
C TRP A 878 -6.04 37.89 18.28
N GLU A 879 -6.14 37.10 19.36
CA GLU A 879 -7.23 36.14 19.53
C GLU A 879 -8.59 36.84 19.64
N TYR A 880 -8.71 37.91 20.43
CA TYR A 880 -9.97 38.65 20.58
C TYR A 880 -10.45 39.28 19.27
N VAL A 881 -9.56 39.85 18.43
CA VAL A 881 -9.97 40.36 17.11
C VAL A 881 -10.31 39.23 16.12
N VAL A 882 -9.67 38.06 16.23
CA VAL A 882 -10.01 36.87 15.43
C VAL A 882 -11.39 36.32 15.82
N GLN A 883 -11.79 36.42 17.09
CA GLN A 883 -13.11 35.99 17.54
C GLN A 883 -14.20 37.02 17.16
N TRP A 884 -13.95 38.32 17.32
CA TRP A 884 -14.79 39.38 16.72
C TRP A 884 -14.94 39.23 15.20
N ASN A 885 -13.90 38.77 14.50
CA ASN A 885 -13.99 38.53 13.07
C ASN A 885 -14.92 37.36 12.69
N LYS A 886 -15.24 36.44 13.61
CA LYS A 886 -16.23 35.37 13.43
C LYS A 886 -17.63 35.82 13.85
N ASP A 887 -17.72 36.58 14.94
CA ASP A 887 -18.95 37.15 15.50
C ASP A 887 -18.80 38.68 15.60
N PRO A 888 -19.19 39.43 14.54
CA PRO A 888 -18.95 40.88 14.48
C PRO A 888 -19.96 41.71 15.27
N GLU A 889 -21.07 41.10 15.68
CA GLU A 889 -22.15 41.75 16.43
C GLU A 889 -21.77 41.89 17.91
N GLU A 890 -21.02 40.92 18.44
CA GLU A 890 -20.46 40.98 19.80
C GLU A 890 -19.23 41.91 19.88
N GLY A 891 -19.52 43.21 19.84
CA GLY A 891 -18.55 44.30 19.85
C GLY A 891 -17.61 44.33 21.07
N ARG A 892 -17.94 43.64 22.18
CA ARG A 892 -17.03 43.56 23.34
C ARG A 892 -15.67 42.95 22.98
N TYR A 893 -15.64 42.03 22.01
CA TYR A 893 -14.41 41.34 21.61
C TYR A 893 -13.44 42.30 20.92
N LEU A 894 -13.93 43.21 20.08
CA LEU A 894 -13.10 44.27 19.50
C LEU A 894 -12.63 45.26 20.56
N CYS A 895 -13.47 45.62 21.53
CA CYS A 895 -13.08 46.47 22.66
C CYS A 895 -11.97 45.82 23.50
N TRP A 896 -12.12 44.55 23.90
CA TRP A 896 -11.10 43.84 24.70
C TRP A 896 -9.82 43.59 23.90
N ALA A 897 -9.89 43.39 22.58
CA ALA A 897 -8.70 43.37 21.72
C ALA A 897 -7.92 44.70 21.81
N VAL A 898 -8.62 45.84 21.75
CA VAL A 898 -8.01 47.18 21.86
C VAL A 898 -7.50 47.46 23.28
N GLU A 899 -8.19 47.01 24.33
CA GLU A 899 -7.66 47.13 25.71
C GLU A 899 -6.40 46.29 25.92
N HIS A 900 -6.35 45.04 25.45
CA HIS A 900 -5.10 44.26 25.47
C HIS A 900 -3.97 44.95 24.69
N LEU A 901 -4.27 45.56 23.54
CA LEU A 901 -3.30 46.30 22.74
C LEU A 901 -2.70 47.52 23.47
N LYS A 902 -3.48 48.21 24.30
CA LYS A 902 -3.00 49.30 25.17
C LYS A 902 -2.08 48.82 26.30
N LEU A 903 -2.15 47.55 26.67
CA LEU A 903 -1.32 46.95 27.73
C LEU A 903 0.03 46.41 27.22
N VAL A 904 0.26 46.41 25.89
CA VAL A 904 1.57 46.14 25.30
C VAL A 904 2.46 47.37 25.50
N SER A 905 3.56 47.21 26.25
CA SER A 905 4.49 48.29 26.62
C SER A 905 5.32 48.77 25.43
N SER A 906 5.69 47.86 24.51
CA SER A 906 6.52 48.11 23.34
C SER A 906 5.74 48.82 22.21
N PRO A 907 6.05 50.09 21.87
CA PRO A 907 5.32 50.83 20.84
C PRO A 907 5.46 50.20 19.45
N HIS A 908 6.58 49.51 19.18
CA HIS A 908 6.82 48.83 17.91
C HIS A 908 5.90 47.61 17.73
N ILE A 909 5.70 46.83 18.79
CA ILE A 909 4.77 45.68 18.78
C ILE A 909 3.33 46.19 18.67
N GLN A 910 2.98 47.21 19.47
CA GLN A 910 1.66 47.85 19.44
C GLN A 910 1.30 48.39 18.05
N LEU A 911 2.21 49.13 17.38
CA LEU A 911 2.01 49.64 16.03
C LEU A 911 1.89 48.52 14.98
N GLY A 912 2.75 47.49 15.08
CA GLY A 912 2.71 46.33 14.19
C GLY A 912 1.37 45.59 14.23
N ILE A 913 0.89 45.29 15.44
CA ILE A 913 -0.39 44.61 15.66
C ILE A 913 -1.56 45.50 15.22
N SER A 914 -1.54 46.79 15.56
CA SER A 914 -2.55 47.76 15.10
C SER A 914 -2.72 47.72 13.57
N SER A 915 -1.60 47.74 12.85
CA SER A 915 -1.58 47.68 11.38
C SER A 915 -2.07 46.33 10.85
N MET A 916 -1.70 45.21 11.48
CA MET A 916 -2.17 43.88 11.10
C MET A 916 -3.68 43.70 11.35
N MET A 917 -4.21 44.18 12.49
CA MET A 917 -5.64 44.18 12.79
C MET A 917 -6.44 44.96 11.74
N TRP A 918 -5.98 46.18 11.44
CA TRP A 918 -6.61 47.07 10.46
C TRP A 918 -6.70 46.40 9.09
N ASN A 919 -5.56 45.99 8.54
CA ASN A 919 -5.46 45.46 7.17
C ASN A 919 -6.10 44.07 7.00
N THR A 920 -6.15 43.26 8.06
CA THR A 920 -6.64 41.87 7.97
C THR A 920 -8.15 41.77 8.18
N PHE A 921 -8.69 42.46 9.19
CA PHE A 921 -10.07 42.27 9.68
C PHE A 921 -10.96 43.52 9.60
N ILE A 922 -10.43 44.70 9.92
CA ILE A 922 -11.25 45.90 10.10
C ILE A 922 -11.55 46.58 8.75
N VAL A 923 -10.53 46.80 7.92
CA VAL A 923 -10.64 47.59 6.68
C VAL A 923 -11.73 47.07 5.73
N LYS A 924 -11.87 45.74 5.60
CA LYS A 924 -12.88 45.11 4.73
C LYS A 924 -14.31 45.39 5.19
N ARG A 925 -14.57 45.34 6.50
CA ARG A 925 -15.88 45.71 7.06
C ARG A 925 -16.13 47.21 6.93
N PHE A 926 -15.13 48.03 7.25
CA PHE A 926 -15.24 49.48 7.14
C PHE A 926 -15.54 49.96 5.71
N SER A 927 -14.86 49.42 4.70
CA SER A 927 -15.14 49.69 3.28
C SER A 927 -16.52 49.20 2.85
N ALA A 928 -17.00 48.04 3.33
CA ALA A 928 -18.34 47.55 3.03
C ALA A 928 -19.42 48.46 3.65
N SER A 929 -19.24 48.91 4.90
CA SER A 929 -20.13 49.89 5.54
C SER A 929 -20.12 51.24 4.81
N ALA A 930 -18.96 51.73 4.40
CA ALA A 930 -18.83 52.98 3.63
C ALA A 930 -19.55 52.91 2.28
N PHE A 931 -19.38 51.81 1.53
CA PHE A 931 -20.07 51.59 0.25
C PHE A 931 -21.60 51.48 0.40
N LEU A 932 -22.08 50.84 1.47
CA LEU A 932 -23.52 50.79 1.78
C LEU A 932 -24.08 52.18 2.10
N VAL A 933 -23.34 53.01 2.86
CA VAL A 933 -23.72 54.42 3.12
C VAL A 933 -23.76 55.21 1.82
N GLU A 934 -22.73 55.12 0.98
CA GLU A 934 -22.64 55.82 -0.31
C GLU A 934 -23.80 55.44 -1.24
N LYS A 935 -24.09 54.14 -1.40
CA LYS A 935 -25.18 53.67 -2.27
C LYS A 935 -26.56 54.12 -1.76
N VAL A 936 -26.83 53.98 -0.46
CA VAL A 936 -28.13 54.36 0.13
C VAL A 936 -28.36 55.88 0.09
N MET A 937 -27.30 56.69 0.13
CA MET A 937 -27.40 58.15 -0.03
C MET A 937 -27.64 58.61 -1.49
N LEU A 938 -27.55 57.72 -2.48
CA LEU A 938 -27.73 58.04 -3.91
C LEU A 938 -29.08 57.55 -4.49
N GLU A 939 -29.73 56.57 -3.88
CA GLU A 939 -31.00 56.01 -4.40
C GLU A 939 -32.27 56.79 -3.96
N VAL A 940 -32.13 57.88 -3.20
CA VAL A 940 -33.24 58.71 -2.70
C VAL A 940 -33.37 60.01 -3.50
N GLU A 941 -34.00 59.93 -4.68
CA GLU A 941 -34.46 61.12 -5.41
C GLU A 941 -35.87 61.56 -4.97
N ASP A 942 -36.75 60.61 -4.61
CA ASP A 942 -38.11 60.87 -4.13
C ASP A 942 -38.17 60.85 -2.59
N LYS A 943 -38.40 62.03 -1.99
CA LYS A 943 -38.48 62.23 -0.54
C LYS A 943 -39.82 61.78 0.05
N ASP A 944 -40.91 61.89 -0.69
CA ASP A 944 -42.26 61.58 -0.21
C ASP A 944 -42.43 60.06 -0.13
N VAL A 945 -41.88 59.33 -1.11
CA VAL A 945 -41.76 57.87 -1.08
C VAL A 945 -40.86 57.39 0.06
N LEU A 946 -39.68 58.02 0.28
CA LEU A 946 -38.84 57.66 1.42
C LEU A 946 -39.55 57.92 2.75
N GLY A 947 -40.17 59.09 2.93
CA GLY A 947 -40.92 59.44 4.14
C GLY A 947 -42.03 58.43 4.42
N SER A 948 -42.76 57.99 3.38
CA SER A 948 -43.80 56.97 3.48
C SER A 948 -43.24 55.58 3.85
N GLN A 949 -42.09 55.17 3.30
CA GLN A 949 -41.43 53.89 3.64
C GLN A 949 -40.86 53.89 5.06
N LEU A 950 -40.23 55.00 5.49
CA LEU A 950 -39.76 55.17 6.86
C LEU A 950 -40.93 55.20 7.86
N LEU A 951 -42.12 55.65 7.44
CA LEU A 951 -43.32 55.64 8.29
C LEU A 951 -43.73 54.21 8.62
N VAL A 952 -43.81 53.32 7.61
CA VAL A 952 -44.06 51.89 7.82
C VAL A 952 -43.01 51.29 8.76
N LEU A 953 -41.71 51.54 8.53
CA LEU A 953 -40.62 51.02 9.39
C LEU A 953 -40.73 51.47 10.86
N THR A 954 -41.11 52.73 11.11
CA THR A 954 -41.31 53.24 12.47
C THR A 954 -42.59 52.70 13.11
N GLY A 955 -43.66 52.51 12.33
CA GLY A 955 -44.89 51.83 12.75
C GLY A 955 -44.68 50.37 13.13
N GLN A 956 -43.92 49.62 12.32
CA GLN A 956 -43.52 48.23 12.61
C GLN A 956 -42.73 48.13 13.92
N ARG A 957 -41.75 49.01 14.14
CA ARG A 957 -40.96 49.04 15.39
C ARG A 957 -41.83 49.34 16.62
N LEU A 958 -42.76 50.29 16.50
CA LEU A 958 -43.67 50.60 17.61
C LEU A 958 -44.68 49.47 17.87
N SER A 959 -45.19 48.83 16.82
CA SER A 959 -46.05 47.63 16.89
C SER A 959 -45.33 46.46 17.56
N TYR A 960 -44.03 46.25 17.29
CA TYR A 960 -43.23 45.27 18.03
C TYR A 960 -43.17 45.61 19.52
N SER A 961 -42.77 46.85 19.85
CA SER A 961 -42.58 47.28 21.23
C SER A 961 -43.86 47.19 22.07
N LEU A 962 -45.01 47.60 21.50
CA LEU A 962 -46.31 47.65 22.20
C LEU A 962 -47.07 46.33 22.23
N LEU A 963 -46.95 45.48 21.20
CA LEU A 963 -47.83 44.30 21.03
C LEU A 963 -47.10 42.96 21.09
N HIS A 964 -45.79 42.92 20.80
CA HIS A 964 -45.04 41.67 20.59
C HIS A 964 -43.81 41.48 21.50
N SER A 965 -43.42 42.49 22.27
CA SER A 965 -42.37 42.33 23.29
C SER A 965 -42.84 41.39 24.41
N GLN A 966 -41.93 40.56 24.94
CA GLN A 966 -42.29 39.55 25.96
C GLN A 966 -42.70 40.17 27.31
N THR A 967 -42.44 41.46 27.50
CA THR A 967 -42.86 42.25 28.66
C THR A 967 -44.03 43.16 28.27
N GLN A 968 -45.25 42.62 28.28
CA GLN A 968 -46.47 43.44 28.19
C GLN A 968 -46.60 44.30 29.46
N THR A 969 -45.99 45.48 29.45
CA THR A 969 -46.06 46.44 30.56
C THR A 969 -47.44 47.10 30.58
N ARG A 970 -47.94 47.35 31.80
CA ARG A 970 -49.27 47.94 32.01
C ARG A 970 -49.47 49.29 31.30
N PRO A 971 -48.48 50.22 31.26
CA PRO A 971 -48.63 51.49 30.55
C PRO A 971 -48.81 51.34 29.03
N ALA A 972 -48.17 50.35 28.38
CA ALA A 972 -48.32 50.13 26.94
C ALA A 972 -49.79 49.85 26.54
N MET A 973 -50.52 49.10 27.38
CA MET A 973 -51.95 48.81 27.20
C MET A 973 -52.84 50.03 27.49
N GLU A 974 -52.48 50.83 28.49
CA GLU A 974 -53.20 52.08 28.82
C GLU A 974 -52.98 53.17 27.76
N LEU A 975 -51.80 53.23 27.13
CA LEU A 975 -51.52 54.08 25.98
C LEU A 975 -52.30 53.63 24.73
N LEU A 976 -52.33 52.33 24.42
CA LEU A 976 -53.09 51.78 23.28
C LEU A 976 -54.59 52.10 23.32
N ALA A 977 -55.15 52.36 24.52
CA ALA A 977 -56.52 52.82 24.73
C ALA A 977 -56.70 54.35 24.59
N ARG A 978 -55.60 55.12 24.63
CA ARG A 978 -55.55 56.59 24.50
C ARG A 978 -55.16 57.07 23.10
N LEU A 979 -54.54 56.23 22.27
CA LEU A 979 -54.17 56.57 20.88
C LEU A 979 -55.41 56.85 20.01
N PRO A 980 -55.31 57.73 18.99
CA PRO A 980 -56.36 57.92 17.99
C PRO A 980 -56.78 56.58 17.34
N PRO A 981 -58.09 56.33 17.10
CA PRO A 981 -58.56 55.06 16.54
C PRO A 981 -57.92 54.69 15.20
N THR A 982 -57.58 55.69 14.38
CA THR A 982 -56.85 55.55 13.11
C THR A 982 -55.44 54.99 13.32
N LEU A 983 -54.65 55.61 14.21
CA LEU A 983 -53.30 55.15 14.55
C LEU A 983 -53.31 53.77 15.22
N CYS A 984 -54.22 53.54 16.17
CA CYS A 984 -54.36 52.26 16.87
C CYS A 984 -54.74 51.11 15.91
N THR A 985 -55.58 51.38 14.90
CA THR A 985 -55.91 50.40 13.85
C THR A 985 -54.73 50.16 12.90
N TRP A 986 -54.03 51.23 12.51
CA TRP A 986 -52.88 51.14 11.61
C TRP A 986 -51.69 50.39 12.24
N LEU A 987 -51.33 50.66 13.49
CA LEU A 987 -50.27 49.93 14.21
C LEU A 987 -50.57 48.43 14.33
N LYS A 988 -51.84 48.05 14.54
CA LYS A 988 -52.28 46.64 14.57
C LYS A 988 -52.24 45.95 13.20
N ALA A 989 -52.11 46.71 12.11
CA ALA A 989 -51.91 46.20 10.76
C ALA A 989 -50.43 46.21 10.32
N MET A 990 -49.51 46.72 11.14
CA MET A 990 -48.06 46.64 10.89
C MET A 990 -47.54 45.27 11.32
N ASP A 991 -47.08 44.45 10.37
CA ASP A 991 -46.38 43.19 10.63
C ASP A 991 -44.93 43.48 11.04
N PRO A 992 -44.49 43.14 12.28
CA PRO A 992 -43.11 43.37 12.71
C PRO A 992 -42.14 42.24 12.33
N SER A 993 -42.60 41.16 11.70
CA SER A 993 -41.73 40.03 11.31
C SER A 993 -40.72 40.39 10.23
N GLU A 994 -41.01 41.41 9.42
CA GLU A 994 -40.09 41.98 8.42
C GLU A 994 -38.93 42.79 9.04
N LEU A 995 -38.98 43.10 10.34
CA LEU A 995 -37.91 43.84 11.01
C LEU A 995 -36.66 42.97 11.20
N ALA A 996 -35.65 43.22 10.37
CA ALA A 996 -34.30 42.66 10.55
C ALA A 996 -33.63 43.02 11.90
N CYS A 997 -34.13 44.05 12.60
CA CYS A 997 -33.75 44.36 13.98
C CYS A 997 -35.00 44.84 14.75
N GLN A 998 -35.46 44.01 15.68
CA GLN A 998 -36.71 44.22 16.43
C GLN A 998 -36.49 45.01 17.74
N SER A 999 -35.36 44.80 18.41
CA SER A 999 -34.99 45.39 19.72
C SER A 999 -34.33 46.78 19.61
N VAL A 1000 -34.93 47.69 18.83
CA VAL A 1000 -34.43 49.06 18.66
C VAL A 1000 -34.91 49.97 19.80
N PRO A 1001 -34.03 50.65 20.57
CA PRO A 1001 -34.44 51.55 21.65
C PRO A 1001 -35.36 52.68 21.17
N LEU A 1002 -36.40 52.99 21.95
CA LEU A 1002 -37.44 53.99 21.61
C LEU A 1002 -36.86 55.37 21.26
N SER A 1003 -35.80 55.79 21.94
CA SER A 1003 -35.06 57.04 21.67
C SER A 1003 -34.48 57.15 20.26
N ARG A 1004 -34.16 56.02 19.62
CA ARG A 1004 -33.77 55.98 18.19
C ARG A 1004 -34.97 55.98 17.26
N THR A 1005 -36.12 55.50 17.72
CA THR A 1005 -37.37 55.47 16.94
C THR A 1005 -38.02 56.86 16.89
N SER A 1006 -38.16 57.59 18.01
CA SER A 1006 -38.67 58.98 17.97
C SER A 1006 -37.82 59.86 17.06
N ARG A 1007 -36.49 59.86 17.24
CA ARG A 1007 -35.56 60.65 16.40
C ARG A 1007 -35.66 60.31 14.90
N LEU A 1008 -36.11 59.11 14.54
CA LEU A 1008 -36.42 58.74 13.16
C LEU A 1008 -37.77 59.31 12.70
N VAL A 1009 -38.81 59.27 13.54
CA VAL A 1009 -40.11 59.90 13.26
C VAL A 1009 -40.00 61.43 13.18
N SER A 1010 -39.22 62.10 14.05
CA SER A 1010 -38.98 63.55 13.98
C SER A 1010 -38.35 63.94 12.65
N ARG A 1011 -37.33 63.21 12.19
CA ARG A 1011 -36.71 63.43 10.87
C ARG A 1011 -37.63 63.08 9.71
N LEU A 1012 -38.54 62.14 9.88
CA LEU A 1012 -39.56 61.80 8.89
C LEU A 1012 -40.59 62.91 8.71
N ILE A 1013 -40.97 63.60 9.80
CA ILE A 1013 -41.85 64.78 9.75
C ILE A 1013 -41.15 65.94 9.03
N GLU A 1014 -39.83 66.11 9.17
CA GLU A 1014 -39.05 67.07 8.35
C GLU A 1014 -38.95 66.69 6.86
N ILE A 1015 -39.23 65.44 6.49
CA ILE A 1015 -39.10 64.90 5.12
C ILE A 1015 -40.45 64.89 4.39
N LEU A 1016 -41.55 64.61 5.08
CA LEU A 1016 -42.90 64.59 4.50
C LEU A 1016 -43.51 66.01 4.43
N PRO A 1017 -44.04 66.45 3.28
CA PRO A 1017 -44.77 67.71 3.17
C PRO A 1017 -46.02 67.77 4.06
N GLU A 1018 -46.36 68.95 4.60
CA GLU A 1018 -47.51 69.13 5.50
C GLU A 1018 -48.88 68.79 4.85
N ASN A 1019 -48.94 68.89 3.52
CA ASN A 1019 -50.11 68.54 2.70
C ASN A 1019 -50.14 67.06 2.27
N HIS A 1020 -49.15 66.25 2.66
CA HIS A 1020 -49.11 64.83 2.34
C HIS A 1020 -50.12 64.04 3.19
N GLY A 1021 -50.86 63.11 2.57
CA GLY A 1021 -51.97 62.38 3.21
C GLY A 1021 -51.58 61.49 4.41
N GLN A 1022 -50.28 61.31 4.68
CA GLN A 1022 -49.75 60.58 5.83
C GLN A 1022 -49.11 61.48 6.90
N TYR A 1023 -49.02 62.80 6.70
CA TYR A 1023 -48.34 63.73 7.61
C TYR A 1023 -48.98 63.76 9.02
N SER A 1024 -50.31 63.75 9.09
CA SER A 1024 -51.05 63.64 10.36
C SER A 1024 -50.83 62.31 11.09
N LEU A 1025 -50.63 61.22 10.35
CA LEU A 1025 -50.31 59.91 10.92
C LEU A 1025 -48.88 59.89 11.50
N ALA A 1026 -47.93 60.56 10.84
CA ALA A 1026 -46.57 60.74 11.34
C ALA A 1026 -46.51 61.59 12.62
N LEU A 1027 -47.28 62.69 12.70
CA LEU A 1027 -47.39 63.51 13.91
C LEU A 1027 -47.93 62.70 15.10
N HIS A 1028 -49.05 62.00 14.93
CA HIS A 1028 -49.60 61.15 16.00
C HIS A 1028 -48.68 59.97 16.37
N LEU A 1029 -47.86 59.49 15.44
CA LEU A 1029 -46.84 58.49 15.74
C LEU A 1029 -45.70 59.07 16.58
N LEU A 1030 -45.28 60.32 16.35
CA LEU A 1030 -44.28 60.98 17.19
C LEU A 1030 -44.80 61.17 18.62
N GLU A 1031 -46.01 61.72 18.76
CA GLU A 1031 -46.69 61.88 20.06
C GLU A 1031 -46.73 60.56 20.84
N ALA A 1032 -47.04 59.44 20.18
CA ALA A 1032 -47.07 58.12 20.79
C ALA A 1032 -45.69 57.62 21.25
N VAL A 1033 -44.62 57.86 20.48
CA VAL A 1033 -43.26 57.40 20.82
C VAL A 1033 -42.58 58.32 21.85
N GLU A 1034 -42.93 59.60 21.91
CA GLU A 1034 -42.42 60.53 22.92
C GLU A 1034 -43.04 60.29 24.29
N VAL A 1035 -44.34 60.00 24.38
CA VAL A 1035 -44.97 59.61 25.66
C VAL A 1035 -44.35 58.34 26.24
N LEU A 1036 -44.04 57.34 25.41
CA LEU A 1036 -43.37 56.12 25.86
C LEU A 1036 -41.94 56.32 26.37
N GLN A 1037 -41.25 57.37 25.94
CA GLN A 1037 -39.93 57.74 26.47
C GLN A 1037 -40.00 58.58 27.75
N GLY A 1038 -41.17 59.12 28.09
CA GLY A 1038 -41.40 59.82 29.35
C GLY A 1038 -41.65 58.88 30.54
N GLU A 1039 -41.77 57.57 30.29
CA GLU A 1039 -42.12 56.55 31.29
C GLU A 1039 -41.07 55.40 31.41
N ASP A 1040 -39.92 55.53 30.72
CA ASP A 1040 -38.73 54.63 30.74
C ASP A 1040 -37.68 55.06 31.79
#